data_AF-A0A7W0MJ62-F1
#
_entry.id   AF-A0A7W0MJ62-F1
#
_cell.length_a   1.000
_cell.length_b   1.000
_cell.length_c   1.000
_cell.angle_alpha   90.00
_cell.angle_beta   90.00
_cell.angle_gamma   90.00
#
_symmetry.space_group_name_H-M   'P 1'
#
loop_
_entity.id
_entity.type
_entity.pdbx_description
1 polymer ?
#
loop_
_entity_poly.entity_id
_entity_poly.type
_entity_poly.pdbx_seq_one_letter_code
_entity_poly.pdbx_strand_id
1 'polypeptide(L)'
;MPREITKHSTVLEAISKVDIISELLERHDGHFTYELDLEVIAYGRNYNGKKVGPYVKLYVFEPGEEVIRQGDWGSNTFYVTVDGRLDAYVSDEKGQQNKVGELPVGVSFGEMAILAGVPRNATVVVPPGATATVLEVTRPALRLLRKLPKFGRALDMSYRKHGLGRVLEDVRQSTHNAFSPELIKELGNAARFMIYGKNHVLHREGEVVDRIAFLKNGWVRRVRGLDFNPAITDMTMGLDEEDVGIDFLGAGNCLGLEGVETDRTWKYTATVLARTEVLEVSIPHLRANPKLRDAVMKSFPEFSVADDDVELLRTLDSRTVSATEKEITTGLVDGTNLLVMDMDLCIRCGNCSLACHTMHGKSRLLRRGIHLERPTKIGSSFTQHVLSPSVCMHCQDPECLTGCPTGAIGRFSGGQIDIDTKTCIGCGDCATQCPYNAITMVPRKAPAAEPETWQTRLKGWLDIAPQPLPAPVTETENLLAVKCNLCNNTPLNPPGRKTHKFSCQESCPTGALVRVNPREYFTEVQNRIGIVFRDQTHAIGRNIHKKDSVARLWHVGGILLTVALTLATIWGLFQYGLDGRIGGTWVTIRWLTGLVGLVGIAVVMAYPARKQIYRRRAGPLRYWLLSHLYFGIIAGILLLLHGGRSTGGLLTSLLMISFDLVILTGLFGIACYLIVPRIMTSIEGEPLLIEDLRARRNELRETLGQIGQESSDELRQVIKDKVRRRYLSFGYLLRQYVRREELSALEAKARHEMEPVAEGLSDRNTRRQLMDAVEATVTLRRVDSLIYLHQLLKLWLAPHVVA
;
A
#
# COMPACT_ATOMS: atom_id res chain seq x y z
N MET A 1 -9.82 -37.23 -7.78
CA MET A 1 -10.31 -35.96 -8.36
C MET A 1 -11.79 -36.13 -8.53
N PRO A 2 -12.63 -35.19 -8.03
CA PRO A 2 -14.08 -35.34 -8.04
C PRO A 2 -14.62 -35.36 -9.47
N ARG A 3 -15.75 -36.05 -9.65
CA ARG A 3 -16.42 -36.16 -10.95
C ARG A 3 -17.43 -35.03 -11.13
N GLU A 4 -17.25 -34.18 -12.15
CA GLU A 4 -18.21 -33.13 -12.52
C GLU A 4 -19.41 -33.71 -13.28
N ILE A 5 -20.62 -33.36 -12.85
CA ILE A 5 -21.87 -33.65 -13.57
C ILE A 5 -22.23 -32.45 -14.45
N THR A 6 -22.20 -32.65 -15.76
CA THR A 6 -22.46 -31.59 -16.76
C THR A 6 -23.90 -31.57 -17.29
N LYS A 7 -24.71 -32.59 -16.96
CA LYS A 7 -26.10 -32.68 -17.41
C LYS A 7 -26.96 -31.65 -16.68
N HIS A 8 -27.48 -30.67 -17.41
CA HIS A 8 -28.19 -29.52 -16.85
C HIS A 8 -29.44 -29.90 -16.07
N SER A 9 -30.21 -30.90 -16.55
CA SER A 9 -31.40 -31.38 -15.82
C SER A 9 -31.06 -31.85 -14.41
N THR A 10 -29.90 -32.50 -14.24
CA THR A 10 -29.43 -32.99 -12.94
C THR A 10 -28.93 -31.87 -12.04
N VAL A 11 -28.33 -30.81 -12.61
CA VAL A 11 -27.96 -29.60 -11.84
C VAL A 11 -29.20 -28.87 -11.34
N LEU A 12 -30.24 -28.73 -12.17
CA LEU A 12 -31.52 -28.12 -11.76
C LEU A 12 -32.22 -28.97 -10.70
N GLU A 13 -32.21 -30.30 -10.85
CA GLU A 13 -32.73 -31.21 -9.84
C GLU A 13 -31.97 -31.06 -8.51
N ALA A 14 -30.65 -30.95 -8.55
CA ALA A 14 -29.83 -30.70 -7.36
C ALA A 14 -30.19 -29.36 -6.70
N ILE A 15 -30.37 -28.28 -7.47
CA ILE A 15 -30.83 -26.97 -6.95
C ILE A 15 -32.22 -27.11 -6.29
N SER A 16 -33.14 -27.86 -6.90
CA SER A 16 -34.48 -28.06 -6.36
C SER A 16 -34.50 -28.82 -5.02
N LYS A 17 -33.51 -29.71 -4.80
CA LYS A 17 -33.38 -30.49 -3.55
C LYS A 17 -32.81 -29.67 -2.39
N VAL A 18 -32.23 -28.50 -2.64
CA VAL A 18 -31.59 -27.67 -1.63
C VAL A 18 -32.49 -26.48 -1.30
N ASP A 19 -33.19 -26.55 -0.16
CA ASP A 19 -34.19 -25.55 0.27
C ASP A 19 -33.67 -24.10 0.26
N ILE A 20 -32.40 -23.87 0.66
CA ILE A 20 -31.84 -22.52 0.73
C ILE A 20 -31.65 -21.86 -0.64
N ILE A 21 -31.64 -22.61 -1.75
CA ILE A 21 -31.50 -22.08 -3.13
C ILE A 21 -32.65 -22.50 -4.05
N SER A 22 -33.62 -23.28 -3.58
CA SER A 22 -34.74 -23.76 -4.37
C SER A 22 -35.63 -22.61 -4.87
N GLU A 23 -35.61 -21.44 -4.19
CA GLU A 23 -36.28 -20.21 -4.62
C GLU A 23 -35.90 -19.79 -6.05
N LEU A 24 -34.70 -20.15 -6.53
CA LEU A 24 -34.30 -19.90 -7.93
C LEU A 24 -35.23 -20.54 -8.97
N LEU A 25 -35.91 -21.61 -8.58
CA LEU A 25 -36.78 -22.41 -9.44
C LEU A 25 -38.27 -22.13 -9.17
N GLU A 26 -38.59 -21.18 -8.29
CA GLU A 26 -39.97 -20.75 -8.08
C GLU A 26 -40.56 -20.16 -9.35
N ARG A 27 -41.85 -20.44 -9.57
CA ARG A 27 -42.59 -19.99 -10.75
C ARG A 27 -43.78 -19.15 -10.37
N HIS A 28 -44.01 -18.08 -11.12
CA HIS A 28 -45.20 -17.26 -11.09
C HIS A 28 -45.77 -17.17 -12.51
N ASP A 29 -47.05 -17.50 -12.69
CA ASP A 29 -47.74 -17.53 -14.00
C ASP A 29 -47.02 -18.34 -15.10
N GLY A 30 -46.38 -19.46 -14.73
CA GLY A 30 -45.68 -20.34 -15.67
C GLY A 30 -44.25 -19.91 -16.02
N HIS A 31 -43.80 -18.74 -15.57
CA HIS A 31 -42.44 -18.23 -15.74
C HIS A 31 -41.64 -18.35 -14.45
N PHE A 32 -40.31 -18.45 -14.53
CA PHE A 32 -39.46 -18.45 -13.34
C PHE A 32 -39.39 -17.04 -12.74
N THR A 33 -39.64 -16.90 -11.43
CA THR A 33 -39.56 -15.62 -10.73
C THR A 33 -38.18 -14.97 -10.83
N TYR A 34 -37.13 -15.81 -10.83
CA TYR A 34 -35.72 -15.41 -10.94
C TYR A 34 -35.06 -15.90 -12.23
N GLU A 35 -35.80 -15.90 -13.35
CA GLU A 35 -35.36 -16.44 -14.65
C GLU A 35 -33.95 -15.95 -15.06
N LEU A 36 -33.72 -14.65 -14.93
CA LEU A 36 -32.46 -13.99 -15.29
C LEU A 36 -31.28 -14.43 -14.40
N ASP A 37 -31.52 -14.55 -13.09
CA ASP A 37 -30.48 -14.99 -12.16
C ASP A 37 -30.19 -16.50 -12.40
N LEU A 38 -31.21 -17.31 -12.72
CA LEU A 38 -31.07 -18.72 -13.08
C LEU A 38 -30.26 -18.91 -14.39
N GLU A 39 -30.53 -18.12 -15.43
CA GLU A 39 -29.75 -18.12 -16.69
C GLU A 39 -28.27 -17.86 -16.45
N VAL A 40 -27.96 -16.92 -15.57
CA VAL A 40 -26.59 -16.55 -15.25
C VAL A 40 -25.92 -17.61 -14.36
N ILE A 41 -26.61 -18.08 -13.33
CA ILE A 41 -26.05 -18.98 -12.31
C ILE A 41 -25.86 -20.40 -12.86
N ALA A 42 -26.90 -20.98 -13.45
CA ALA A 42 -26.92 -22.39 -13.87
C ALA A 42 -26.49 -22.58 -15.33
N TYR A 43 -26.90 -21.68 -16.23
CA TYR A 43 -26.60 -21.80 -17.67
C TYR A 43 -25.37 -20.98 -18.09
N GLY A 44 -24.93 -20.05 -17.24
CA GLY A 44 -23.72 -19.27 -17.47
C GLY A 44 -23.84 -18.26 -18.60
N ARG A 45 -25.03 -17.73 -18.87
CA ARG A 45 -25.26 -16.71 -19.92
C ARG A 45 -25.75 -15.41 -19.29
N ASN A 46 -25.24 -14.29 -19.77
CA ASN A 46 -25.77 -12.99 -19.36
C ASN A 46 -26.99 -12.60 -20.20
N TYR A 47 -27.61 -11.47 -19.86
CA TYR A 47 -28.79 -10.89 -20.55
C TYR A 47 -28.63 -10.73 -22.07
N ASN A 48 -27.40 -10.66 -22.58
CA ASN A 48 -27.08 -10.52 -24.01
C ASN A 48 -26.66 -11.85 -24.65
N GLY A 49 -26.86 -12.99 -23.97
CA GLY A 49 -26.49 -14.32 -24.43
C GLY A 49 -24.99 -14.64 -24.37
N LYS A 50 -24.14 -13.73 -23.87
CA LYS A 50 -22.70 -13.95 -23.75
C LYS A 50 -22.41 -14.92 -22.61
N LYS A 51 -21.52 -15.89 -22.87
CA LYS A 51 -21.07 -16.85 -21.85
C LYS A 51 -20.27 -16.12 -20.77
N VAL A 52 -20.78 -16.14 -19.54
CA VAL A 52 -20.18 -15.53 -18.34
C VAL A 52 -19.98 -16.54 -17.20
N GLY A 53 -20.58 -17.73 -17.29
CA GLY A 53 -20.45 -18.82 -16.33
C GLY A 53 -20.37 -20.21 -17.01
N PRO A 54 -20.95 -21.28 -16.43
CA PRO A 54 -21.86 -21.28 -15.27
C PRO A 54 -21.15 -20.98 -13.94
N TYR A 55 -21.88 -20.40 -12.99
CA TYR A 55 -21.35 -20.08 -11.66
C TYR A 55 -21.58 -21.17 -10.63
N VAL A 56 -22.34 -22.19 -11.01
CA VAL A 56 -22.64 -23.34 -10.18
C VAL A 56 -22.24 -24.60 -10.94
N LYS A 57 -21.54 -25.50 -10.25
CA LYS A 57 -21.11 -26.80 -10.76
C LYS A 57 -21.47 -27.88 -9.77
N LEU A 58 -21.89 -29.03 -10.28
CA LEU A 58 -22.27 -30.18 -9.48
C LEU A 58 -21.13 -31.20 -9.52
N TYR A 59 -20.61 -31.57 -8.35
CA TYR A 59 -19.54 -32.55 -8.21
C TYR A 59 -19.97 -33.72 -7.35
N VAL A 60 -19.49 -34.90 -7.72
CA VAL A 60 -19.56 -36.12 -6.91
C VAL A 60 -18.16 -36.42 -6.39
N PHE A 61 -18.05 -36.55 -5.08
CA PHE A 61 -16.82 -36.89 -4.37
C PHE A 61 -16.92 -38.33 -3.87
N GLU A 62 -15.81 -39.06 -4.07
CA GLU A 62 -15.64 -40.45 -3.64
C GLU A 62 -15.17 -40.53 -2.18
N PRO A 63 -15.29 -41.70 -1.52
CA PRO A 63 -14.85 -41.86 -0.12
C PRO A 63 -13.41 -41.39 0.10
N GLY A 64 -13.19 -40.56 1.14
CA GLY A 64 -11.88 -40.04 1.50
C GLY A 64 -11.40 -38.83 0.68
N GLU A 65 -12.15 -38.38 -0.33
CA GLU A 65 -11.78 -37.16 -1.06
C GLU A 65 -12.05 -35.89 -0.24
N GLU A 66 -11.09 -34.97 -0.26
CA GLU A 66 -11.20 -33.65 0.37
C GLU A 66 -11.94 -32.67 -0.55
N VAL A 67 -12.98 -32.03 -0.04
CA VAL A 67 -13.70 -30.95 -0.73
C VAL A 67 -13.00 -29.61 -0.51
N ILE A 68 -12.60 -29.33 0.73
CA ILE A 68 -11.77 -28.17 1.10
C ILE A 68 -10.73 -28.60 2.14
N ARG A 69 -9.60 -27.90 2.16
CA ARG A 69 -8.50 -28.15 3.09
C ARG A 69 -8.25 -26.92 3.96
N GLN A 70 -8.02 -27.14 5.25
CA GLN A 70 -7.64 -26.09 6.20
C GLN A 70 -6.35 -25.38 5.76
N GLY A 71 -6.31 -24.06 5.95
CA GLY A 71 -5.16 -23.21 5.59
C GLY A 71 -5.17 -22.75 4.14
N ASP A 72 -5.93 -23.41 3.26
CA ASP A 72 -6.06 -22.98 1.87
C ASP A 72 -6.79 -21.64 1.78
N TRP A 73 -6.33 -20.78 0.89
CA TRP A 73 -7.09 -19.60 0.51
C TRP A 73 -8.22 -20.03 -0.41
N GLY A 74 -9.47 -19.88 0.05
CA GLY A 74 -10.66 -20.27 -0.69
C GLY A 74 -10.72 -19.57 -2.06
N SER A 75 -10.57 -20.36 -3.12
CA SER A 75 -10.59 -19.97 -4.52
C SER A 75 -11.96 -19.48 -4.96
N ASN A 76 -12.38 -18.27 -4.59
CA ASN A 76 -13.60 -17.61 -5.08
C ASN A 76 -14.86 -18.51 -5.06
N THR A 77 -14.95 -19.52 -4.19
CA THR A 77 -15.95 -20.61 -4.23
C THR A 77 -16.38 -21.02 -2.83
N PHE A 78 -17.65 -21.38 -2.68
CA PHE A 78 -18.22 -22.02 -1.50
C PHE A 78 -19.08 -23.19 -1.96
N TYR A 79 -19.48 -24.04 -1.03
CA TYR A 79 -20.12 -25.31 -1.36
C TYR A 79 -21.45 -25.44 -0.64
N VAL A 80 -22.36 -26.20 -1.24
CA VAL A 80 -23.63 -26.60 -0.62
C VAL A 80 -23.80 -28.11 -0.79
N THR A 81 -24.05 -28.81 0.31
CA THR A 81 -24.26 -30.27 0.29
C THR A 81 -25.61 -30.58 -0.34
N VAL A 82 -25.64 -31.42 -1.38
CA VAL A 82 -26.87 -31.83 -2.08
C VAL A 82 -27.32 -33.21 -1.63
N ASP A 83 -26.38 -34.14 -1.50
CA ASP A 83 -26.65 -35.52 -1.12
C ASP A 83 -25.42 -36.13 -0.43
N GLY A 84 -25.64 -37.13 0.42
CA GLY A 84 -24.62 -37.74 1.26
C GLY A 84 -24.29 -36.93 2.52
N ARG A 85 -23.19 -37.30 3.19
CA ARG A 85 -22.69 -36.66 4.40
C ARG A 85 -21.22 -36.31 4.24
N LEU A 86 -20.81 -35.23 4.88
CA LEU A 86 -19.40 -34.79 4.92
C LEU A 86 -18.95 -34.62 6.37
N ASP A 87 -17.70 -34.93 6.64
CA ASP A 87 -17.08 -34.72 7.94
C ASP A 87 -16.14 -33.52 7.90
N ALA A 88 -16.21 -32.66 8.92
CA ALA A 88 -15.34 -31.52 9.09
C ALA A 88 -14.28 -31.79 10.16
N TYR A 89 -13.03 -31.52 9.83
CA TYR A 89 -11.87 -31.72 10.69
C TYR A 89 -11.09 -30.41 10.87
N VAL A 90 -10.57 -30.19 12.07
CA VAL A 90 -9.63 -29.11 12.37
C VAL A 90 -8.34 -29.73 12.88
N SER A 91 -7.23 -29.37 12.24
CA SER A 91 -5.88 -29.76 12.65
C SER A 91 -5.39 -28.80 13.74
N ASP A 92 -4.86 -29.35 14.82
CA ASP A 92 -4.20 -28.59 15.87
C ASP A 92 -2.76 -28.17 15.48
N GLU A 93 -2.06 -27.44 16.36
CA GLU A 93 -0.68 -27.00 16.15
C GLU A 93 0.33 -28.15 15.99
N LYS A 94 -0.03 -29.37 16.45
CA LYS A 94 0.78 -30.58 16.32
C LYS A 94 0.45 -31.37 15.05
N GLY A 95 -0.51 -30.89 14.24
CA GLY A 95 -0.97 -31.53 13.01
C GLY A 95 -1.95 -32.68 13.23
N GLN A 96 -2.48 -32.88 14.43
CA GLN A 96 -3.48 -33.90 14.71
C GLN A 96 -4.87 -33.40 14.28
N GLN A 97 -5.55 -34.20 13.45
CA GLN A 97 -6.89 -33.89 12.96
C GLN A 97 -7.97 -34.30 13.97
N ASN A 98 -8.74 -33.32 14.42
CA ASN A 98 -9.88 -33.52 15.31
C ASN A 98 -11.19 -33.30 14.54
N LYS A 99 -12.11 -34.28 14.57
CA LYS A 99 -13.44 -34.13 13.95
C LYS A 99 -14.25 -33.10 14.76
N VAL A 100 -14.64 -32.01 14.10
CA VAL A 100 -15.39 -30.91 14.74
C VAL A 100 -16.89 -30.95 14.46
N GLY A 101 -17.32 -31.72 13.47
CA GLY A 101 -18.74 -31.90 13.18
C GLY A 101 -19.01 -32.65 11.89
N GLU A 102 -20.31 -32.89 11.64
CA GLU A 102 -20.83 -33.45 10.41
C GLU A 102 -21.64 -32.37 9.68
N LEU A 103 -21.52 -32.32 8.35
CA LEU A 103 -22.27 -31.42 7.49
C LEU A 103 -23.37 -32.22 6.77
N PRO A 104 -24.64 -32.09 7.20
CA PRO A 104 -25.76 -32.76 6.54
C PRO A 104 -26.12 -32.09 5.20
N VAL A 105 -27.04 -32.73 4.48
CA VAL A 105 -27.63 -32.18 3.25
C VAL A 105 -28.27 -30.82 3.50
N GLY A 106 -28.13 -29.91 2.52
CA GLY A 106 -28.70 -28.56 2.55
C GLY A 106 -27.86 -27.52 3.28
N VAL A 107 -26.75 -27.91 3.90
CA VAL A 107 -25.84 -26.99 4.60
C VAL A 107 -24.83 -26.38 3.63
N SER A 108 -24.65 -25.05 3.71
CA SER A 108 -23.58 -24.35 3.02
C SER A 108 -22.32 -24.29 3.88
N PHE A 109 -21.15 -24.39 3.25
CA PHE A 109 -19.86 -24.29 3.93
C PHE A 109 -18.80 -23.63 3.05
N GLY A 110 -17.82 -23.02 3.70
CA GLY A 110 -16.77 -22.28 3.04
C GLY A 110 -17.15 -20.83 2.69
N GLU A 111 -18.27 -20.35 3.19
CA GLU A 111 -18.70 -18.96 3.11
C GLU A 111 -17.73 -18.01 3.82
N MET A 112 -17.11 -18.46 4.93
CA MET A 112 -16.13 -17.67 5.71
C MET A 112 -14.97 -17.17 4.85
N ALA A 113 -14.40 -18.03 4.00
CA ALA A 113 -13.23 -17.65 3.22
C ALA A 113 -13.54 -16.58 2.16
N ILE A 114 -14.78 -16.55 1.66
CA ILE A 114 -15.21 -15.55 0.67
C ILE A 114 -15.63 -14.24 1.36
N LEU A 115 -16.41 -14.35 2.44
CA LEU A 115 -17.07 -13.22 3.10
C LEU A 115 -16.17 -12.48 4.10
N ALA A 116 -15.36 -13.23 4.86
CA ALA A 116 -14.44 -12.66 5.84
C ALA A 116 -13.01 -12.50 5.29
N GLY A 117 -12.72 -13.04 4.10
CA GLY A 117 -11.39 -12.96 3.49
C GLY A 117 -10.32 -13.67 4.30
N VAL A 118 -10.65 -14.80 4.92
CA VAL A 118 -9.75 -15.62 5.74
C VAL A 118 -9.43 -16.96 5.05
N PRO A 119 -8.31 -17.62 5.38
CA PRO A 119 -8.07 -19.00 4.95
C PRO A 119 -9.18 -19.94 5.44
N ARG A 120 -9.33 -21.10 4.77
CA ARG A 120 -10.19 -22.19 5.22
C ARG A 120 -9.81 -22.59 6.65
N ASN A 121 -10.79 -22.67 7.53
CA ASN A 121 -10.60 -22.97 8.95
C ASN A 121 -10.70 -24.47 9.27
N ALA A 122 -11.24 -25.27 8.36
CA ALA A 122 -11.41 -26.71 8.52
C ALA A 122 -11.17 -27.41 7.19
N THR A 123 -10.77 -28.67 7.27
CA THR A 123 -10.76 -29.62 6.17
C THR A 123 -12.11 -30.34 6.14
N VAL A 124 -12.76 -30.40 4.98
CA VAL A 124 -14.02 -31.13 4.80
C VAL A 124 -13.77 -32.28 3.86
N VAL A 125 -14.11 -33.49 4.29
CA VAL A 125 -13.81 -34.74 3.59
C VAL A 125 -15.05 -35.64 3.55
N VAL A 126 -15.16 -36.46 2.50
CA VAL A 126 -16.16 -37.52 2.45
C VAL A 126 -15.76 -38.65 3.39
N PRO A 127 -16.63 -39.09 4.32
CA PRO A 127 -16.30 -40.17 5.22
C PRO A 127 -16.07 -41.50 4.47
N PRO A 128 -15.28 -42.43 5.04
CA PRO A 128 -15.03 -43.73 4.42
C PRO A 128 -16.35 -44.49 4.16
N GLY A 129 -16.48 -45.09 2.97
CA GLY A 129 -17.65 -45.88 2.59
C GLY A 129 -18.89 -45.08 2.16
N ALA A 130 -18.80 -43.75 2.06
CA ALA A 130 -19.88 -42.90 1.55
C ALA A 130 -19.44 -42.13 0.31
N THR A 131 -20.42 -41.74 -0.51
CA THR A 131 -20.24 -40.75 -1.58
C THR A 131 -20.99 -39.48 -1.21
N ALA A 132 -20.47 -38.32 -1.61
CA ALA A 132 -21.16 -37.06 -1.39
C ALA A 132 -21.32 -36.29 -2.70
N THR A 133 -22.48 -35.66 -2.88
CA THR A 133 -22.73 -34.74 -3.99
C THR A 133 -22.78 -33.32 -3.44
N VAL A 134 -21.99 -32.42 -4.03
CA VAL A 134 -21.90 -31.02 -3.62
C VAL A 134 -22.07 -30.08 -4.80
N LEU A 135 -22.74 -28.95 -4.55
CA LEU A 135 -22.79 -27.81 -5.45
C LEU A 135 -21.64 -26.87 -5.11
N GLU A 136 -20.67 -26.76 -6.01
CA GLU A 136 -19.68 -25.68 -5.99
C GLU A 136 -20.32 -24.41 -6.54
N VAL A 137 -20.26 -23.33 -5.78
CA VAL A 137 -20.82 -22.03 -6.12
C VAL A 137 -19.72 -20.98 -6.11
N THR A 138 -19.51 -20.32 -7.24
CA THR A 138 -18.52 -19.26 -7.38
C THR A 138 -19.00 -17.92 -6.80
N ARG A 139 -18.07 -17.03 -6.42
CA ARG A 139 -18.33 -15.73 -5.79
C ARG A 139 -19.33 -14.86 -6.56
N PRO A 140 -19.32 -14.80 -7.91
CA PRO A 140 -20.32 -14.02 -8.63
C PRO A 140 -21.76 -14.46 -8.39
N ALA A 141 -22.00 -15.77 -8.23
CA ALA A 141 -23.33 -16.28 -7.88
C ALA A 141 -23.77 -15.82 -6.49
N LEU A 142 -22.85 -15.63 -5.54
CA LEU A 142 -23.20 -15.18 -4.18
C LEU A 142 -23.98 -13.86 -4.19
N ARG A 143 -23.61 -12.91 -5.07
CA ARG A 143 -24.32 -11.62 -5.21
C ARG A 143 -25.77 -11.81 -5.66
N LEU A 144 -26.00 -12.78 -6.55
CA LEU A 144 -27.32 -13.08 -7.09
C LEU A 144 -28.15 -13.87 -6.07
N LEU A 145 -27.55 -14.91 -5.48
CA LEU A 145 -28.18 -15.74 -4.45
C LEU A 145 -28.56 -14.94 -3.20
N ARG A 146 -27.77 -13.94 -2.80
CA ARG A 146 -28.09 -13.08 -1.64
C ARG A 146 -29.38 -12.27 -1.79
N LYS A 147 -29.89 -12.09 -3.02
CA LYS A 147 -31.20 -11.46 -3.24
C LYS A 147 -32.36 -12.35 -2.81
N LEU A 148 -32.13 -13.67 -2.75
CA LEU A 148 -33.13 -14.66 -2.37
C LEU A 148 -33.36 -14.59 -0.85
N PRO A 149 -34.59 -14.33 -0.37
CA PRO A 149 -34.87 -14.17 1.05
C PRO A 149 -34.48 -15.36 1.93
N LYS A 150 -34.65 -16.61 1.47
CA LYS A 150 -34.21 -17.79 2.25
C LYS A 150 -32.69 -17.88 2.29
N PHE A 151 -32.03 -17.78 1.13
CA PHE A 151 -30.58 -17.89 1.04
C PHE A 151 -29.88 -16.81 1.86
N GLY A 152 -30.31 -15.54 1.72
CA GLY A 152 -29.72 -14.41 2.43
C GLY A 152 -29.79 -14.58 3.95
N ARG A 153 -30.97 -14.96 4.48
CA ARG A 153 -31.14 -15.24 5.92
C ARG A 153 -30.30 -16.42 6.39
N ALA A 154 -30.29 -17.52 5.63
CA ALA A 154 -29.50 -18.70 5.98
C ALA A 154 -27.99 -18.40 5.99
N LEU A 155 -27.50 -17.66 5.00
CA LEU A 155 -26.11 -17.24 4.90
C LEU A 155 -25.71 -16.32 6.07
N ASP A 156 -26.53 -15.32 6.40
CA ASP A 156 -26.26 -14.39 7.50
C ASP A 156 -26.26 -15.11 8.86
N MET A 157 -27.18 -16.05 9.08
CA MET A 157 -27.20 -16.88 10.30
C MET A 157 -25.97 -17.79 10.39
N SER A 158 -25.60 -18.46 9.29
CA SER A 158 -24.39 -19.30 9.21
C SER A 158 -23.15 -18.46 9.51
N TYR A 159 -23.04 -17.28 8.88
CA TYR A 159 -21.92 -16.36 9.09
C TYR A 159 -21.80 -15.94 10.55
N ARG A 160 -22.91 -15.56 11.19
CA ARG A 160 -22.90 -15.16 12.61
C ARG A 160 -22.55 -16.32 13.54
N LYS A 161 -23.11 -17.49 13.30
CA LYS A 161 -22.86 -18.70 14.11
C LYS A 161 -21.40 -19.14 14.02
N HIS A 162 -20.86 -19.28 12.81
CA HIS A 162 -19.47 -19.66 12.60
C HIS A 162 -18.50 -18.56 13.02
N GLY A 163 -18.87 -17.29 12.80
CA GLY A 163 -18.14 -16.12 13.27
C GLY A 163 -17.97 -16.14 14.79
N LEU A 164 -19.07 -16.31 15.54
CA LEU A 164 -19.07 -16.42 17.00
C LEU A 164 -18.16 -17.55 17.47
N GLY A 165 -18.35 -18.77 16.96
CA GLY A 165 -17.52 -19.93 17.34
C GLY A 165 -16.02 -19.69 17.10
N ARG A 166 -15.67 -19.04 15.99
CA ARG A 166 -14.29 -18.64 15.70
C ARG A 166 -13.77 -17.58 16.67
N VAL A 167 -14.56 -16.56 17.00
CA VAL A 167 -14.13 -15.53 17.98
C VAL A 167 -13.87 -16.15 19.34
N LEU A 168 -14.75 -17.04 19.80
CA LEU A 168 -14.59 -17.70 21.09
C LEU A 168 -13.31 -18.54 21.15
N GLU A 169 -12.98 -19.24 20.06
CA GLU A 169 -11.73 -19.99 19.96
C GLU A 169 -10.50 -19.06 19.90
N ASP A 170 -10.57 -17.95 19.15
CA ASP A 170 -9.50 -16.96 19.11
C ASP A 170 -9.27 -16.34 20.51
N VAL A 171 -10.34 -16.08 21.28
CA VAL A 171 -10.27 -15.62 22.68
C VAL A 171 -9.63 -16.67 23.57
N ARG A 172 -10.03 -17.95 23.44
CA ARG A 172 -9.45 -19.07 24.20
C ARG A 172 -7.95 -19.20 23.97
N GLN A 173 -7.51 -19.08 22.70
CA GLN A 173 -6.10 -19.17 22.33
C GLN A 173 -5.30 -17.96 22.80
N SER A 174 -5.82 -16.75 22.57
CA SER A 174 -5.13 -15.50 22.95
C SER A 174 -4.96 -15.36 24.45
N THR A 175 -5.86 -15.95 25.24
CA THR A 175 -5.82 -15.94 26.72
C THR A 175 -5.07 -17.14 27.30
N HIS A 176 -4.25 -17.82 26.50
CA HIS A 176 -3.47 -19.00 26.90
C HIS A 176 -4.32 -20.11 27.57
N ASN A 177 -5.54 -20.32 27.08
CA ASN A 177 -6.53 -21.27 27.62
C ASN A 177 -7.01 -20.95 29.05
N ALA A 178 -7.04 -19.68 29.44
CA ALA A 178 -7.62 -19.25 30.73
C ALA A 178 -9.10 -19.65 30.87
N PHE A 179 -9.83 -19.76 29.76
CA PHE A 179 -11.21 -20.25 29.73
C PHE A 179 -11.26 -21.77 29.55
N SER A 180 -11.88 -22.46 30.51
CA SER A 180 -12.22 -23.88 30.37
C SER A 180 -13.26 -24.08 29.25
N PRO A 181 -13.40 -25.29 28.67
CA PRO A 181 -14.43 -25.57 27.67
C PRO A 181 -15.85 -25.21 28.13
N GLU A 182 -16.15 -25.36 29.42
CA GLU A 182 -17.43 -25.00 30.03
C GLU A 182 -17.61 -23.47 30.06
N LEU A 183 -16.58 -22.72 30.48
CA LEU A 183 -16.64 -21.25 30.50
C LEU A 183 -16.74 -20.66 29.09
N ILE A 184 -16.10 -21.26 28.09
CA ILE A 184 -16.28 -20.85 26.68
C ILE A 184 -17.72 -21.06 26.22
N LYS A 185 -18.35 -22.16 26.62
CA LYS A 185 -19.76 -22.41 26.31
C LYS A 185 -20.68 -21.38 26.98
N GLU A 186 -20.41 -21.05 28.24
CA GLU A 186 -21.14 -20.00 28.97
C GLU A 186 -20.94 -18.61 28.34
N LEU A 187 -19.71 -18.27 27.96
CA LEU A 187 -19.40 -17.05 27.23
C LEU A 187 -20.16 -17.00 25.90
N GLY A 188 -20.19 -18.11 25.15
CA GLY A 188 -20.94 -18.21 23.90
C GLY A 188 -22.44 -18.01 24.06
N ASN A 189 -23.02 -18.35 25.23
CA ASN A 189 -24.43 -18.09 25.53
C ASN A 189 -24.68 -16.63 25.93
N ALA A 190 -23.71 -15.99 26.59
CA ALA A 190 -23.79 -14.59 27.03
C ALA A 190 -23.37 -13.57 25.94
N ALA A 191 -22.72 -14.05 24.88
CA ALA A 191 -22.13 -13.22 23.83
C ALA A 191 -22.91 -13.25 22.52
N ARG A 192 -22.83 -12.16 21.76
CA ARG A 192 -23.38 -12.02 20.41
C ARG A 192 -22.31 -11.53 19.46
N PHE A 193 -22.22 -12.17 18.29
CA PHE A 193 -21.35 -11.71 17.22
C PHE A 193 -22.11 -10.76 16.30
N MET A 194 -21.72 -9.48 16.32
CA MET A 194 -22.34 -8.39 15.59
C MET A 194 -21.41 -7.84 14.51
N ILE A 195 -22.00 -7.33 13.43
CA ILE A 195 -21.27 -6.71 12.32
C ILE A 195 -21.89 -5.34 12.11
N TYR A 196 -21.06 -4.31 12.24
CA TYR A 196 -21.46 -2.93 12.10
C TYR A 196 -20.91 -2.34 10.81
N GLY A 197 -21.73 -1.51 10.17
CA GLY A 197 -21.32 -0.73 9.01
C GLY A 197 -20.56 0.53 9.41
N LYS A 198 -19.90 1.15 8.43
CA LYS A 198 -19.23 2.45 8.60
C LYS A 198 -20.19 3.50 9.16
N ASN A 199 -19.68 4.37 10.04
CA ASN A 199 -20.37 5.44 10.75
C ASN A 199 -21.42 4.99 11.78
N HIS A 200 -21.52 3.69 12.07
CA HIS A 200 -22.39 3.20 13.13
C HIS A 200 -21.86 3.62 14.51
N VAL A 201 -22.70 4.23 15.34
CA VAL A 201 -22.36 4.60 16.71
C VAL A 201 -22.62 3.39 17.61
N LEU A 202 -21.58 2.84 18.24
CA LEU A 202 -21.71 1.70 19.15
C LEU A 202 -22.40 2.11 20.45
N HIS A 203 -22.04 3.29 20.96
CA HIS A 203 -22.62 3.89 22.16
C HIS A 203 -22.26 5.38 22.22
N ARG A 204 -23.03 6.15 22.99
CA ARG A 204 -22.85 7.59 23.18
C ARG A 204 -22.31 7.91 24.57
N GLU A 205 -21.58 9.02 24.65
CA GLU A 205 -21.15 9.58 25.92
C GLU A 205 -22.37 9.81 26.84
N GLY A 206 -22.23 9.42 28.11
CA GLY A 206 -23.29 9.53 29.12
C GLY A 206 -24.30 8.36 29.16
N GLU A 207 -24.34 7.48 28.16
CA GLU A 207 -25.17 6.27 28.23
C GLU A 207 -24.61 5.26 29.25
N VAL A 208 -25.48 4.46 29.87
CA VAL A 208 -25.08 3.42 30.83
C VAL A 208 -24.37 2.28 30.10
N VAL A 209 -23.27 1.80 30.66
CA VAL A 209 -22.50 0.67 30.13
C VAL A 209 -23.24 -0.63 30.44
N ASP A 210 -23.90 -1.22 29.43
CA ASP A 210 -24.74 -2.43 29.56
C ASP A 210 -24.10 -3.71 28.97
N ARG A 211 -23.00 -3.55 28.24
CA ARG A 211 -22.30 -4.63 27.52
C ARG A 211 -20.81 -4.33 27.40
N ILE A 212 -20.03 -5.40 27.29
CA ILE A 212 -18.62 -5.35 26.86
C ILE A 212 -18.60 -5.51 25.35
N ALA A 213 -17.85 -4.67 24.63
CA ALA A 213 -17.65 -4.79 23.19
C ALA A 213 -16.18 -5.14 22.90
N PHE A 214 -15.92 -6.37 22.44
CA PHE A 214 -14.60 -6.79 21.97
C PHE A 214 -14.50 -6.64 20.44
N LEU A 215 -13.54 -5.84 19.99
CA LEU A 215 -13.32 -5.53 18.59
C LEU A 215 -12.50 -6.66 17.93
N LYS A 216 -13.15 -7.49 17.12
CA LYS A 216 -12.45 -8.55 16.39
C LYS A 216 -11.74 -8.02 15.15
N ASN A 217 -12.40 -7.14 14.41
CA ASN A 217 -11.85 -6.52 13.20
C ASN A 217 -12.48 -5.15 12.99
N GLY A 218 -11.77 -4.26 12.28
CA GLY A 218 -12.19 -2.90 12.00
C GLY A 218 -11.68 -1.89 13.02
N TRP A 219 -12.18 -0.66 12.89
CA TRP A 219 -11.73 0.50 13.66
C TRP A 219 -12.92 1.26 14.26
N VAL A 220 -12.71 1.82 15.44
CA VAL A 220 -13.66 2.62 16.21
C VAL A 220 -12.96 3.93 16.58
N ARG A 221 -13.57 5.07 16.30
CA ARG A 221 -13.14 6.39 16.79
C ARG A 221 -13.85 6.68 18.10
N ARG A 222 -13.13 7.14 19.12
CA ARG A 222 -13.74 7.67 20.35
C ARG A 222 -13.55 9.18 20.41
N VAL A 223 -14.61 9.87 20.77
CA VAL A 223 -14.63 11.33 20.95
C VAL A 223 -15.19 11.64 22.34
N ARG A 224 -14.53 12.55 23.06
CA ARG A 224 -14.89 13.01 24.41
C ARG A 224 -15.19 14.50 24.40
N GLY A 225 -16.25 14.93 25.08
CA GLY A 225 -16.53 16.35 25.32
C GLY A 225 -17.07 17.12 24.11
N LEU A 226 -17.64 16.44 23.11
CA LEU A 226 -18.28 17.06 21.93
C LEU A 226 -19.62 16.38 21.60
N ASP A 227 -20.63 17.18 21.23
CA ASP A 227 -21.86 16.69 20.62
C ASP A 227 -21.57 16.18 19.20
N PHE A 228 -21.55 14.85 19.05
CA PHE A 228 -21.07 14.18 17.85
C PHE A 228 -22.08 14.18 16.68
N ASN A 229 -21.62 14.60 15.48
CA ASN A 229 -22.31 14.37 14.21
C ASN A 229 -21.56 13.34 13.33
N PRO A 230 -22.11 12.11 13.12
CA PRO A 230 -21.47 11.05 12.34
C PRO A 230 -21.26 11.37 10.85
N ALA A 231 -21.88 12.43 10.32
CA ALA A 231 -21.70 12.85 8.94
C ALA A 231 -20.47 13.76 8.73
N ILE A 232 -19.91 14.33 9.80
CA ILE A 232 -18.76 15.25 9.71
C ILE A 232 -17.47 14.44 9.78
N THR A 233 -16.70 14.49 8.69
CA THR A 233 -15.49 13.70 8.46
C THR A 233 -14.20 14.44 8.77
N ASP A 234 -14.24 15.78 8.80
CA ASP A 234 -13.11 16.65 9.17
C ASP A 234 -13.41 17.33 10.52
N MET A 235 -12.86 16.81 11.61
CA MET A 235 -12.93 17.46 12.93
C MET A 235 -11.55 17.90 13.44
N THR A 236 -10.46 17.60 12.74
CA THR A 236 -9.08 17.92 13.15
C THR A 236 -8.55 19.25 12.59
N MET A 237 -9.37 20.02 11.86
CA MET A 237 -9.04 21.40 11.47
C MET A 237 -9.87 22.41 12.27
N GLY A 238 -9.30 22.95 13.34
CA GLY A 238 -9.75 24.21 13.95
C GLY A 238 -10.51 24.14 15.27
N LEU A 239 -10.23 23.17 16.14
CA LEU A 239 -10.73 23.18 17.52
C LEU A 239 -9.57 23.45 18.49
N ASP A 240 -9.79 24.31 19.48
CA ASP A 240 -8.81 24.65 20.51
C ASP A 240 -8.29 23.37 21.21
N GLU A 241 -6.97 23.20 21.19
CA GLU A 241 -6.24 21.93 21.42
C GLU A 241 -6.31 21.38 22.87
N GLU A 242 -6.99 22.04 23.81
CA GLU A 242 -6.85 21.72 25.25
C GLU A 242 -7.98 20.85 25.87
N ASP A 243 -9.18 20.77 25.27
CA ASP A 243 -10.36 20.14 25.94
C ASP A 243 -11.00 18.94 25.22
N VAL A 244 -10.62 18.62 23.97
CA VAL A 244 -11.25 17.53 23.19
C VAL A 244 -10.32 16.33 23.04
N GLY A 245 -10.72 15.18 23.60
CA GLY A 245 -9.97 13.92 23.47
C GLY A 245 -10.47 13.05 22.31
N ILE A 246 -9.72 13.00 21.20
CA ILE A 246 -9.96 12.08 20.07
C ILE A 246 -8.91 10.96 20.07
N ASP A 247 -9.38 9.72 19.98
CA ASP A 247 -8.51 8.58 19.75
C ASP A 247 -9.20 7.53 18.86
N PHE A 248 -8.46 6.47 18.54
CA PHE A 248 -8.92 5.39 17.68
C PHE A 248 -8.67 4.05 18.38
N LEU A 249 -9.53 3.07 18.13
CA LEU A 249 -9.48 1.71 18.65
C LEU A 249 -9.60 0.68 17.53
N GLY A 250 -8.72 -0.32 17.52
CA GLY A 250 -8.62 -1.31 16.46
C GLY A 250 -8.89 -2.73 16.98
N ALA A 251 -8.74 -3.70 16.09
CA ALA A 251 -8.86 -5.12 16.40
C ALA A 251 -7.99 -5.54 17.61
N GLY A 252 -8.54 -6.36 18.50
CA GLY A 252 -7.89 -6.85 19.71
C GLY A 252 -8.14 -6.00 20.95
N ASN A 253 -8.86 -4.87 20.84
CA ASN A 253 -9.26 -4.06 21.99
C ASN A 253 -10.67 -4.44 22.49
N CYS A 254 -10.95 -4.16 23.76
CA CYS A 254 -12.30 -4.19 24.31
C CYS A 254 -12.70 -2.89 25.00
N LEU A 255 -14.01 -2.67 25.06
CA LEU A 255 -14.67 -1.51 25.66
C LEU A 255 -15.71 -1.95 26.69
N GLY A 256 -15.90 -1.15 27.75
CA GLY A 256 -16.99 -1.32 28.72
C GLY A 256 -16.68 -2.30 29.85
N LEU A 257 -15.41 -2.68 30.01
CA LEU A 257 -14.98 -3.57 31.09
C LEU A 257 -15.20 -2.94 32.47
N GLU A 258 -15.10 -1.61 32.56
CA GLU A 258 -15.33 -0.80 33.76
C GLU A 258 -16.78 -0.87 34.27
N GLY A 259 -17.73 -1.20 33.40
CA GLY A 259 -19.15 -1.34 33.75
C GLY A 259 -19.49 -2.67 34.44
N VAL A 260 -18.55 -3.62 34.50
CA VAL A 260 -18.84 -4.98 35.00
C VAL A 260 -19.11 -4.98 36.50
N GLU A 261 -18.25 -4.34 37.29
CA GLU A 261 -18.32 -4.32 38.76
C GLU A 261 -19.26 -3.25 39.30
N THR A 262 -19.31 -2.09 38.64
CA THR A 262 -20.10 -0.93 39.06
C THR A 262 -20.85 -0.34 37.88
N ASP A 263 -22.04 0.21 38.12
CA ASP A 263 -22.74 0.97 37.08
C ASP A 263 -21.93 2.21 36.73
N ARG A 264 -21.50 2.26 35.47
CA ARG A 264 -20.73 3.36 34.89
C ARG A 264 -21.47 3.87 33.65
N THR A 265 -21.18 5.11 33.29
CA THR A 265 -21.58 5.68 32.00
C THR A 265 -20.37 5.77 31.09
N TRP A 266 -20.61 5.68 29.79
CA TRP A 266 -19.56 5.84 28.78
C TRP A 266 -18.97 7.25 28.86
N LYS A 267 -17.64 7.35 28.98
CA LYS A 267 -16.91 8.63 29.00
C LYS A 267 -16.70 9.23 27.61
N TYR A 268 -17.16 8.56 26.55
CA TYR A 268 -16.94 8.94 25.15
C TYR A 268 -18.03 8.38 24.24
N THR A 269 -18.18 9.00 23.08
CA THR A 269 -18.97 8.45 21.97
C THR A 269 -18.06 7.60 21.07
N ALA A 270 -18.41 6.33 20.87
CA ALA A 270 -17.65 5.39 20.04
C ALA A 270 -18.33 5.17 18.68
N THR A 271 -17.63 5.47 17.60
CA THR A 271 -18.16 5.35 16.22
C THR A 271 -17.28 4.49 15.35
N VAL A 272 -17.89 3.51 14.68
CA VAL A 272 -17.24 2.61 13.74
C VAL A 272 -16.81 3.35 12.46
N LEU A 273 -15.56 3.15 12.03
CA LEU A 273 -14.99 3.82 10.84
C LEU A 273 -15.03 2.99 9.55
N ALA A 274 -15.19 1.67 9.66
CA ALA A 274 -15.21 0.73 8.54
C ALA A 274 -16.18 -0.42 8.86
N ARG A 275 -16.27 -1.46 8.01
CA ARG A 275 -17.00 -2.66 8.40
C ARG A 275 -16.30 -3.30 9.61
N THR A 276 -16.94 -3.30 10.77
CA THR A 276 -16.34 -3.75 12.05
C THR A 276 -17.09 -4.95 12.59
N GLU A 277 -16.33 -5.97 12.99
CA GLU A 277 -16.83 -7.19 13.62
C GLU A 277 -16.62 -7.10 15.13
N VAL A 278 -17.69 -7.24 15.90
CA VAL A 278 -17.69 -7.03 17.35
C VAL A 278 -18.30 -8.23 18.05
N LEU A 279 -17.65 -8.69 19.11
CA LEU A 279 -18.23 -9.63 20.07
C LEU A 279 -18.78 -8.83 21.25
N GLU A 280 -20.10 -8.80 21.39
CA GLU A 280 -20.77 -8.13 22.49
C GLU A 280 -21.11 -9.12 23.59
N VAL A 281 -20.70 -8.85 24.82
CA VAL A 281 -21.00 -9.68 25.99
C VAL A 281 -21.89 -8.90 26.96
N SER A 282 -23.04 -9.45 27.31
CA SER A 282 -24.00 -8.76 28.19
C SER A 282 -23.49 -8.66 29.63
N ILE A 283 -23.37 -7.44 30.17
CA ILE A 283 -22.95 -7.23 31.57
C ILE A 283 -23.96 -7.81 32.58
N PRO A 284 -25.28 -7.65 32.41
CA PRO A 284 -26.25 -8.32 33.27
C PRO A 284 -26.05 -9.85 33.35
N HIS A 285 -25.71 -10.50 32.24
CA HIS A 285 -25.43 -11.94 32.23
C HIS A 285 -24.12 -12.27 32.97
N LEU A 286 -23.09 -11.44 32.83
CA LEU A 286 -21.85 -11.60 33.59
C LEU A 286 -22.09 -11.44 35.09
N ARG A 287 -22.85 -10.41 35.51
CA ARG A 287 -23.17 -10.20 36.92
C ARG A 287 -23.97 -11.38 37.52
N ALA A 288 -24.80 -12.04 36.73
CA ALA A 288 -25.53 -13.24 37.12
C ALA A 288 -24.64 -14.51 37.23
N ASN A 289 -23.46 -14.53 36.61
CA ASN A 289 -22.52 -15.64 36.65
C ASN A 289 -21.11 -15.18 37.11
N PRO A 290 -20.85 -15.18 38.43
CA PRO A 290 -19.58 -14.72 38.99
C PRO A 290 -18.34 -15.43 38.44
N LYS A 291 -18.42 -16.74 38.15
CA LYS A 291 -17.27 -17.49 37.61
C LYS A 291 -16.89 -17.00 36.22
N LEU A 292 -17.88 -16.80 35.35
CA LEU A 292 -17.68 -16.26 34.00
C LEU A 292 -17.21 -14.81 34.07
N ARG A 293 -17.83 -13.99 34.93
CA ARG A 293 -17.41 -12.62 35.18
C ARG A 293 -15.95 -12.53 35.56
N ASP A 294 -15.51 -13.31 36.55
CA ASP A 294 -14.14 -13.25 37.04
C ASP A 294 -13.14 -13.72 35.97
N ALA A 295 -13.51 -14.71 35.16
CA ALA A 295 -12.70 -15.15 34.02
C ALA A 295 -12.56 -14.05 32.94
N VAL A 296 -13.65 -13.37 32.62
CA VAL A 296 -13.66 -12.21 31.70
C VAL A 296 -12.84 -11.07 32.29
N MET A 297 -13.06 -10.69 33.54
CA MET A 297 -12.34 -9.61 34.22
C MET A 297 -10.85 -9.91 34.41
N LYS A 298 -10.43 -11.18 34.45
CA LYS A 298 -9.02 -11.54 34.51
C LYS A 298 -8.35 -11.52 33.14
N SER A 299 -9.08 -11.89 32.09
CA SER A 299 -8.48 -12.13 30.77
C SER A 299 -8.65 -10.95 29.80
N PHE A 300 -9.73 -10.17 29.94
CA PHE A 300 -10.04 -9.04 29.07
C PHE A 300 -9.27 -7.74 29.38
N PRO A 301 -8.69 -7.49 30.57
CA PRO A 301 -7.81 -6.33 30.77
C PRO A 301 -6.62 -6.28 29.81
N GLU A 302 -6.10 -7.44 29.37
CA GLU A 302 -5.07 -7.51 28.32
C GLU A 302 -5.55 -6.90 26.99
N PHE A 303 -6.86 -6.90 26.76
CA PHE A 303 -7.52 -6.27 25.62
C PHE A 303 -8.06 -4.86 25.95
N SER A 304 -8.21 -4.51 27.24
CA SER A 304 -8.84 -3.25 27.73
C SER A 304 -7.78 -2.23 28.14
N VAL A 305 -7.04 -1.71 27.17
CA VAL A 305 -5.86 -0.90 27.49
C VAL A 305 -6.15 0.60 27.56
N ALA A 306 -7.32 1.05 27.10
CA ALA A 306 -7.46 2.42 26.60
C ALA A 306 -8.48 3.32 27.32
N ASP A 307 -9.16 2.86 28.37
CA ASP A 307 -10.20 3.66 29.04
C ASP A 307 -9.66 4.60 30.14
N ASP A 308 -8.45 4.33 30.66
CA ASP A 308 -7.93 5.03 31.86
C ASP A 308 -6.58 5.76 31.69
N ASP A 309 -5.92 5.73 30.52
CA ASP A 309 -4.65 6.47 30.32
C ASP A 309 -4.87 7.90 29.75
N VAL A 310 -5.53 8.74 30.56
CA VAL A 310 -5.82 10.15 30.23
C VAL A 310 -4.52 10.97 30.06
N GLU A 311 -3.46 10.59 30.76
CA GLU A 311 -2.16 11.27 30.68
C GLU A 311 -1.49 11.03 29.32
N LEU A 312 -1.54 9.80 28.78
CA LEU A 312 -1.07 9.51 27.43
C LEU A 312 -1.82 10.34 26.38
N LEU A 313 -3.15 10.48 26.50
CA LEU A 313 -3.95 11.28 25.56
C LEU A 313 -3.53 12.76 25.54
N ARG A 314 -3.17 13.33 26.70
CA ARG A 314 -2.64 14.70 26.79
C ARG A 314 -1.26 14.87 26.15
N THR A 315 -0.48 13.80 26.03
CA THR A 315 0.83 13.84 25.36
C THR A 315 0.78 13.58 23.85
N LEU A 316 -0.40 13.28 23.29
CA LEU A 316 -0.55 13.03 21.86
C LEU A 316 -0.52 14.36 21.08
N ASP A 317 0.60 14.61 20.39
CA ASP A 317 0.70 15.67 19.38
C ASP A 317 -0.41 15.49 18.31
N SER A 318 -1.10 16.58 17.98
CA SER A 318 -2.17 16.65 16.97
C SER A 318 -1.74 16.07 15.62
N ARG A 319 -0.44 16.20 15.26
CA ARG A 319 0.14 15.57 14.05
C ARG A 319 0.06 14.05 14.06
N THR A 320 0.19 13.40 15.23
CA THR A 320 0.11 11.94 15.32
C THR A 320 -1.33 11.46 15.14
N VAL A 321 -2.28 12.19 15.74
CA VAL A 321 -3.72 11.89 15.63
C VAL A 321 -4.17 12.05 14.18
N SER A 322 -3.78 13.15 13.53
CA SER A 322 -4.08 13.39 12.11
C SER A 322 -3.45 12.33 11.19
N ALA A 323 -2.19 11.94 11.42
CA ALA A 323 -1.55 10.86 10.66
C ALA A 323 -2.30 9.53 10.80
N THR A 324 -2.67 9.17 12.05
CA THR A 324 -3.42 7.94 12.35
C THR A 324 -4.80 7.95 11.69
N GLU A 325 -5.52 9.07 11.79
CA GLU A 325 -6.81 9.25 11.13
C GLU A 325 -6.68 9.06 9.62
N LYS A 326 -5.69 9.70 8.98
CA LYS A 326 -5.43 9.55 7.55
C LYS A 326 -5.10 8.11 7.19
N GLU A 327 -4.28 7.41 7.97
CA GLU A 327 -3.94 6.00 7.76
C GLU A 327 -5.16 5.06 7.80
N ILE A 328 -6.09 5.29 8.73
CA ILE A 328 -7.31 4.50 8.88
C ILE A 328 -8.34 4.85 7.81
N THR A 329 -8.66 6.13 7.66
CA THR A 329 -9.73 6.60 6.75
C THR A 329 -9.40 6.38 5.28
N THR A 330 -8.11 6.42 4.92
CA THR A 330 -7.64 6.07 3.58
C THR A 330 -7.50 4.56 3.38
N GLY A 331 -7.74 3.72 4.38
CA GLY A 331 -7.68 2.25 4.29
C GLY A 331 -6.28 1.68 4.04
N LEU A 332 -5.21 2.44 4.32
CA LEU A 332 -3.84 1.95 4.16
C LEU A 332 -3.54 0.77 5.10
N VAL A 333 -4.13 0.80 6.29
CA VAL A 333 -4.04 -0.25 7.31
C VAL A 333 -4.79 -1.54 6.95
N ASP A 334 -5.67 -1.48 5.94
CA ASP A 334 -6.45 -2.63 5.44
C ASP A 334 -5.71 -3.43 4.36
N GLY A 335 -4.57 -2.90 3.87
CA GLY A 335 -3.67 -3.62 2.98
C GLY A 335 -3.06 -4.86 3.63
N THR A 336 -2.74 -5.88 2.85
CA THR A 336 -1.86 -6.97 3.31
C THR A 336 -0.45 -6.84 2.75
N ASN A 337 -0.29 -6.07 1.68
CA ASN A 337 0.98 -5.82 1.02
C ASN A 337 1.02 -4.40 0.46
N LEU A 338 1.45 -3.46 1.31
CA LEU A 338 1.52 -2.04 0.98
C LEU A 338 2.87 -1.71 0.33
N LEU A 339 2.85 -0.99 -0.79
CA LEU A 339 4.07 -0.39 -1.35
C LEU A 339 4.20 1.02 -0.77
N VAL A 340 5.33 1.30 -0.12
CA VAL A 340 5.61 2.56 0.55
C VAL A 340 6.80 3.22 -0.13
N MET A 341 6.67 4.50 -0.44
CA MET A 341 7.71 5.35 -0.99
C MET A 341 8.11 6.43 0.01
N ASP A 342 9.37 6.41 0.47
CA ASP A 342 9.94 7.45 1.31
C ASP A 342 10.34 8.64 0.44
N MET A 343 9.63 9.76 0.61
CA MET A 343 9.78 10.93 -0.24
C MET A 343 11.00 11.76 0.14
N ASP A 344 11.55 11.57 1.35
CA ASP A 344 12.81 12.18 1.79
C ASP A 344 14.04 11.49 1.15
N LEU A 345 13.88 10.27 0.63
CA LEU A 345 14.91 9.50 -0.09
C LEU A 345 14.66 9.40 -1.60
N CYS A 346 13.45 9.70 -2.07
CA CYS A 346 13.08 9.54 -3.46
C CYS A 346 13.67 10.65 -4.33
N ILE A 347 14.62 10.29 -5.21
CA ILE A 347 15.16 11.21 -6.23
C ILE A 347 14.24 11.39 -7.46
N ARG A 348 12.99 10.92 -7.37
CA ARG A 348 11.95 11.04 -8.41
C ARG A 348 12.43 10.60 -9.82
N CYS A 349 13.26 9.56 -9.90
CA CYS A 349 13.87 9.09 -11.16
C CYS A 349 12.94 8.30 -12.09
N GLY A 350 11.83 7.75 -11.60
CA GLY A 350 10.86 6.99 -12.41
C GLY A 350 11.23 5.54 -12.73
N ASN A 351 12.43 5.06 -12.34
CA ASN A 351 12.88 3.69 -12.62
C ASN A 351 11.90 2.61 -12.14
N CYS A 352 11.18 2.84 -11.04
CA CYS A 352 10.21 1.88 -10.51
C CYS A 352 9.01 1.65 -11.45
N SER A 353 8.50 2.70 -12.09
CA SER A 353 7.44 2.62 -13.10
C SER A 353 7.97 2.02 -14.40
N LEU A 354 9.17 2.43 -14.84
CA LEU A 354 9.79 1.91 -16.06
C LEU A 354 10.10 0.41 -15.96
N ALA A 355 10.63 -0.03 -14.82
CA ALA A 355 10.86 -1.45 -14.54
C ALA A 355 9.54 -2.24 -14.52
N CYS A 356 8.48 -1.67 -13.93
CA CYS A 356 7.17 -2.29 -13.95
C CYS A 356 6.63 -2.44 -15.39
N HIS A 357 6.73 -1.38 -16.20
CA HIS A 357 6.36 -1.40 -17.61
C HIS A 357 7.15 -2.45 -18.39
N THR A 358 8.48 -2.47 -18.27
CA THR A 358 9.36 -3.41 -18.98
C THR A 358 9.07 -4.87 -18.63
N MET A 359 8.66 -5.13 -17.39
CA MET A 359 8.32 -6.47 -16.92
C MET A 359 6.94 -6.95 -17.37
N HIS A 360 5.99 -6.04 -17.56
CA HIS A 360 4.58 -6.38 -17.76
C HIS A 360 3.95 -5.84 -19.06
N GLY A 361 4.70 -5.11 -19.90
CA GLY A 361 4.20 -4.41 -21.09
C GLY A 361 3.42 -3.12 -20.80
N LYS A 362 2.90 -2.95 -19.58
CA LYS A 362 2.29 -1.71 -19.07
C LYS A 362 2.70 -1.53 -17.61
N SER A 363 2.98 -0.29 -17.19
CA SER A 363 3.21 -0.02 -15.77
C SER A 363 1.92 -0.28 -14.99
N ARG A 364 2.01 -1.14 -13.98
CA ARG A 364 0.99 -1.40 -12.96
C ARG A 364 1.25 -0.61 -11.68
N LEU A 365 2.13 0.40 -11.77
CA LEU A 365 2.52 1.31 -10.71
C LEU A 365 2.42 2.74 -11.25
N LEU A 366 1.53 3.50 -10.63
CA LEU A 366 1.46 4.95 -10.80
C LEU A 366 2.08 5.59 -9.56
N ARG A 367 3.00 6.52 -9.75
CA ARG A 367 3.73 7.17 -8.65
C ARG A 367 2.88 8.22 -7.90
N ARG A 368 1.56 8.24 -8.08
CA ARG A 368 0.59 9.10 -7.38
C ARG A 368 -0.19 8.26 -6.39
N GLY A 369 -0.73 8.82 -5.32
CA GLY A 369 -1.57 8.05 -4.40
C GLY A 369 -1.79 8.78 -3.08
N ILE A 370 -1.76 8.04 -1.98
CA ILE A 370 -2.04 8.59 -0.65
C ILE A 370 -0.75 9.12 -0.05
N HIS A 371 -0.76 10.39 0.33
CA HIS A 371 0.35 11.08 0.96
C HIS A 371 0.14 11.10 2.48
N LEU A 372 1.15 10.68 3.23
CA LEU A 372 1.15 10.67 4.68
C LEU A 372 2.32 11.51 5.19
N GLU A 373 2.04 12.36 6.15
CA GLU A 373 3.04 12.98 7.00
C GLU A 373 2.85 12.40 8.40
N ARG A 374 3.95 11.93 9.00
CA ARG A 374 3.92 11.35 10.34
C ARG A 374 5.17 11.69 11.12
N PRO A 375 5.12 11.81 12.46
CA PRO A 375 6.33 11.97 13.26
C PRO A 375 7.26 10.77 13.07
N THR A 376 8.58 11.01 13.10
CA THR A 376 9.58 9.96 12.94
C THR A 376 9.74 9.09 14.19
N LYS A 377 9.35 9.65 15.33
CA LYS A 377 9.19 9.03 16.63
C LYS A 377 8.16 9.84 17.41
N ILE A 378 7.45 9.19 18.31
CA ILE A 378 6.63 9.82 19.33
C ILE A 378 7.36 10.99 19.99
N GLY A 379 6.73 12.17 20.02
CA GLY A 379 7.28 13.40 20.61
C GLY A 379 8.40 14.06 19.81
N SER A 380 8.74 13.55 18.62
CA SER A 380 9.75 14.18 17.76
C SER A 380 9.16 15.33 16.95
N SER A 381 9.87 16.45 16.89
CA SER A 381 9.57 17.55 15.97
C SER A 381 9.84 17.20 14.49
N PHE A 382 10.50 16.07 14.23
CA PHE A 382 10.84 15.64 12.87
C PHE A 382 9.77 14.72 12.30
N THR A 383 9.25 15.10 11.13
CA THR A 383 8.29 14.30 10.36
C THR A 383 8.97 13.50 9.25
N GLN A 384 8.31 12.43 8.83
CA GLN A 384 8.63 11.60 7.68
C GLN A 384 7.48 11.73 6.68
N HIS A 385 7.85 11.93 5.42
CA HIS A 385 6.89 12.05 4.33
C HIS A 385 6.87 10.77 3.51
N VAL A 386 5.71 10.14 3.50
CA VAL A 386 5.48 8.85 2.88
C VAL A 386 4.44 8.99 1.79
N LEU A 387 4.70 8.37 0.65
CA LEU A 387 3.72 8.18 -0.41
C LEU A 387 3.40 6.70 -0.53
N SER A 388 2.12 6.34 -0.42
CA SER A 388 1.60 5.07 -0.90
C SER A 388 1.16 5.24 -2.36
N PRO A 389 1.99 4.86 -3.36
CA PRO A 389 1.62 4.93 -4.77
C PRO A 389 0.39 4.07 -5.08
N SER A 390 -0.34 4.43 -6.14
CA SER A 390 -1.52 3.74 -6.66
C SER A 390 -1.08 2.42 -7.26
N VAL A 391 -1.03 1.41 -6.39
CA VAL A 391 -0.60 0.04 -6.61
C VAL A 391 -1.50 -0.83 -5.74
N CYS A 392 -1.85 -2.02 -6.24
CA CYS A 392 -2.72 -2.92 -5.48
C CYS A 392 -2.08 -3.25 -4.12
N MET A 393 -2.81 -2.96 -3.04
CA MET A 393 -2.43 -3.22 -1.65
C MET A 393 -2.74 -4.65 -1.21
N HIS A 394 -3.36 -5.44 -2.09
CA HIS A 394 -3.87 -6.78 -1.81
C HIS A 394 -4.75 -6.82 -0.55
N CYS A 395 -5.67 -5.86 -0.43
CA CYS A 395 -6.49 -5.57 0.75
C CYS A 395 -7.10 -6.83 1.37
N GLN A 396 -7.19 -6.83 2.69
CA GLN A 396 -7.75 -7.93 3.46
C GLN A 396 -9.24 -8.12 3.18
N ASP A 397 -10.02 -7.04 3.07
CA ASP A 397 -11.40 -7.03 2.58
C ASP A 397 -11.49 -6.26 1.25
N PRO A 398 -11.36 -6.95 0.09
CA PRO A 398 -11.25 -6.28 -1.20
C PRO A 398 -12.61 -5.98 -1.85
N GLU A 399 -12.98 -4.70 -1.87
CA GLU A 399 -14.19 -4.21 -2.54
C GLU A 399 -14.23 -4.59 -4.03
N CYS A 400 -13.07 -4.54 -4.70
CA CYS A 400 -12.94 -4.83 -6.13
C CYS A 400 -13.29 -6.28 -6.55
N LEU A 401 -13.48 -7.19 -5.59
CA LEU A 401 -13.95 -8.56 -5.88
C LEU A 401 -15.48 -8.68 -5.92
N THR A 402 -16.22 -7.69 -5.43
CA THR A 402 -17.66 -7.80 -5.25
C THR A 402 -18.45 -7.58 -6.55
N GLY A 403 -17.91 -6.79 -7.48
CA GLY A 403 -18.58 -6.42 -8.73
C GLY A 403 -18.27 -7.30 -9.94
N CYS A 404 -17.26 -8.17 -9.89
CA CYS A 404 -16.82 -8.88 -11.09
C CYS A 404 -17.86 -9.91 -11.55
N PRO A 405 -18.47 -9.75 -12.74
CA PRO A 405 -19.51 -10.66 -13.20
C PRO A 405 -18.95 -12.05 -13.44
N THR A 406 -17.80 -12.19 -14.08
CA THR A 406 -17.25 -13.51 -14.46
C THR A 406 -16.40 -14.18 -13.38
N GLY A 407 -16.19 -13.51 -12.23
CA GLY A 407 -15.27 -14.00 -11.19
C GLY A 407 -13.79 -13.99 -11.60
N ALA A 408 -13.44 -13.26 -12.66
CA ALA A 408 -12.08 -13.16 -13.17
C ALA A 408 -11.08 -12.57 -12.17
N ILE A 409 -11.52 -11.73 -11.24
CA ILE A 409 -10.71 -11.24 -10.13
C ILE A 409 -11.04 -12.04 -8.87
N GLY A 410 -10.00 -12.50 -8.16
CA GLY A 410 -10.17 -13.34 -6.98
C GLY A 410 -8.90 -13.39 -6.12
N ARG A 411 -9.03 -13.95 -4.91
CA ARG A 411 -7.87 -14.29 -4.06
C ARG A 411 -7.44 -15.73 -4.36
N PHE A 412 -6.16 -15.92 -4.67
CA PHE A 412 -5.60 -17.21 -5.06
C PHE A 412 -4.81 -17.85 -3.92
N SER A 413 -4.30 -19.06 -4.14
CA SER A 413 -3.66 -19.92 -3.12
C SER A 413 -2.52 -19.27 -2.32
N GLY A 414 -1.82 -18.27 -2.87
CA GLY A 414 -0.80 -17.50 -2.16
C GLY A 414 -1.32 -16.32 -1.33
N GLY A 415 -2.64 -16.17 -1.19
CA GLY A 415 -3.29 -15.03 -0.51
C GLY A 415 -3.29 -13.75 -1.35
N GLN A 416 -2.59 -13.69 -2.49
CA GLN A 416 -2.67 -12.54 -3.38
C GLN A 416 -4.02 -12.48 -4.10
N ILE A 417 -4.58 -11.28 -4.14
CA ILE A 417 -5.63 -10.95 -5.11
C ILE A 417 -4.98 -10.88 -6.49
N ASP A 418 -5.54 -11.54 -7.51
CA ASP A 418 -5.12 -11.43 -8.91
C ASP A 418 -6.27 -11.42 -9.91
N ILE A 419 -5.98 -11.10 -11.17
CA ILE A 419 -6.95 -11.13 -12.28
C ILE A 419 -6.54 -12.23 -13.25
N ASP A 420 -7.43 -13.21 -13.45
CA ASP A 420 -7.33 -14.14 -14.56
C ASP A 420 -7.69 -13.44 -15.88
N THR A 421 -6.64 -13.14 -16.63
CA THR A 421 -6.75 -12.50 -17.94
C THR A 421 -7.53 -13.31 -18.97
N LYS A 422 -7.66 -14.63 -18.81
CA LYS A 422 -8.44 -15.48 -19.72
C LYS A 422 -9.95 -15.28 -19.51
N THR A 423 -10.38 -15.23 -18.25
CA THR A 423 -11.78 -15.08 -17.83
C THR A 423 -12.25 -13.62 -17.81
N CYS A 424 -11.33 -12.65 -17.81
CA CYS A 424 -11.68 -11.23 -17.83
C CYS A 424 -12.32 -10.81 -19.16
N ILE A 425 -13.50 -10.21 -19.07
CA ILE A 425 -14.27 -9.69 -20.21
C ILE A 425 -14.14 -8.17 -20.41
N GLY A 426 -13.32 -7.49 -19.60
CA GLY A 426 -13.06 -6.06 -19.76
C GLY A 426 -14.16 -5.11 -19.27
N CYS A 427 -15.10 -5.53 -18.41
CA CYS A 427 -16.22 -4.70 -17.98
C CYS A 427 -15.84 -3.44 -17.16
N GLY A 428 -14.70 -3.47 -16.47
CA GLY A 428 -14.21 -2.32 -15.70
C GLY A 428 -14.75 -2.19 -14.27
N ASP A 429 -15.72 -3.02 -13.84
CA ASP A 429 -16.31 -2.94 -12.49
C ASP A 429 -15.27 -3.00 -11.36
N CYS A 430 -14.27 -3.88 -11.49
CA CYS A 430 -13.20 -3.95 -10.50
C CYS A 430 -12.36 -2.66 -10.43
N ALA A 431 -12.20 -1.95 -11.56
CA ALA A 431 -11.45 -0.69 -11.61
C ALA A 431 -12.23 0.46 -10.98
N THR A 432 -13.55 0.53 -11.20
CA THR A 432 -14.42 1.53 -10.56
C THR A 432 -14.58 1.30 -9.07
N GLN A 433 -14.58 0.04 -8.62
CA GLN A 433 -14.68 -0.33 -7.20
C GLN A 433 -13.36 -0.24 -6.42
N CYS A 434 -12.23 0.01 -7.06
CA CYS A 434 -10.96 0.11 -6.33
C CYS A 434 -10.79 1.53 -5.79
N PRO A 435 -10.89 1.78 -4.46
CA PRO A 435 -10.78 3.14 -3.91
C PRO A 435 -9.39 3.76 -4.12
N TYR A 436 -8.39 2.94 -4.45
CA TYR A 436 -6.99 3.34 -4.64
C TYR A 436 -6.60 3.51 -6.11
N ASN A 437 -7.55 3.39 -7.04
CA ASN A 437 -7.30 3.45 -8.48
C ASN A 437 -6.14 2.54 -8.95
N ALA A 438 -6.02 1.37 -8.33
CA ALA A 438 -4.90 0.46 -8.50
C ALA A 438 -5.07 -0.54 -9.66
N ILE A 439 -6.21 -0.48 -10.36
CA ILE A 439 -6.58 -1.35 -11.46
C ILE A 439 -6.78 -0.47 -12.69
N THR A 440 -6.10 -0.79 -13.78
CA THR A 440 -6.13 -0.03 -15.03
C THR A 440 -6.68 -0.90 -16.15
N MET A 441 -7.51 -0.33 -17.01
CA MET A 441 -8.00 -0.99 -18.22
C MET A 441 -6.99 -0.80 -19.36
N VAL A 442 -6.59 -1.88 -20.01
CA VAL A 442 -5.64 -1.89 -21.13
C VAL A 442 -6.16 -2.74 -22.28
N PRO A 443 -5.78 -2.49 -23.54
CA PRO A 443 -6.08 -3.38 -24.65
C PRO A 443 -5.56 -4.79 -24.43
N ARG A 444 -6.34 -5.78 -24.85
CA ARG A 444 -5.92 -7.18 -24.87
C ARG A 444 -4.82 -7.44 -25.91
N LYS A 445 -4.85 -6.74 -27.05
CA LYS A 445 -3.75 -6.75 -28.04
C LYS A 445 -2.86 -5.53 -27.80
N ALA A 446 -1.57 -5.77 -27.56
CA ALA A 446 -0.59 -4.69 -27.64
C ALA A 446 -0.49 -4.21 -29.10
N PRO A 447 -0.26 -2.90 -29.36
CA PRO A 447 0.12 -2.46 -30.69
C PRO A 447 1.35 -3.25 -31.14
N ALA A 448 1.39 -3.66 -32.41
CA ALA A 448 2.52 -4.40 -32.97
C ALA A 448 3.81 -3.59 -32.70
N ALA A 449 4.79 -4.21 -32.05
CA ALA A 449 6.09 -3.59 -31.90
C ALA A 449 6.72 -3.45 -33.30
N GLU A 450 7.23 -2.27 -33.62
CA GLU A 450 8.02 -2.10 -34.85
C GLU A 450 9.22 -3.07 -34.82
N PRO A 451 9.53 -3.76 -35.93
CA PRO A 451 10.62 -4.72 -35.95
C PRO A 451 11.96 -4.04 -35.64
N GLU A 452 12.68 -4.54 -34.62
CA GLU A 452 14.02 -4.08 -34.27
C GLU A 452 15.00 -4.36 -35.42
N THR A 453 15.45 -3.30 -36.10
CA THR A 453 16.52 -3.34 -37.10
C THR A 453 17.88 -3.00 -36.46
N TRP A 454 18.98 -3.36 -37.12
CA TRP A 454 20.32 -2.98 -36.65
C TRP A 454 20.49 -1.46 -36.54
N GLN A 455 19.85 -0.70 -37.43
CA GLN A 455 19.83 0.77 -37.42
C GLN A 455 19.08 1.32 -36.20
N THR A 456 17.92 0.76 -35.84
CA THR A 456 17.18 1.19 -34.64
C THR A 456 17.89 0.81 -33.35
N ARG A 457 18.63 -0.31 -33.32
CA ARG A 457 19.53 -0.63 -32.20
C ARG A 457 20.70 0.35 -32.06
N LEU A 458 21.34 0.71 -33.18
CA LEU A 458 22.44 1.69 -33.17
C LEU A 458 21.94 3.08 -32.78
N LYS A 459 20.78 3.47 -33.32
CA LYS A 459 20.12 4.75 -33.02
C LYS A 459 19.66 4.80 -31.57
N GLY A 460 19.08 3.73 -31.02
CA GLY A 460 18.74 3.63 -29.61
C GLY A 460 19.94 3.62 -28.66
N TRP A 461 21.12 3.24 -29.12
CA TRP A 461 22.38 3.37 -28.38
C TRP A 461 22.94 4.81 -28.42
N LEU A 462 22.60 5.59 -29.44
CA LEU A 462 23.00 7.00 -29.63
C LEU A 462 21.91 8.01 -29.22
N ASP A 463 20.65 7.58 -29.06
CA ASP A 463 19.51 8.41 -28.68
C ASP A 463 19.51 8.64 -27.18
N ILE A 464 19.94 9.84 -26.80
CA ILE A 464 19.96 10.37 -25.42
C ILE A 464 18.53 10.70 -24.93
N ALA A 465 17.53 10.61 -25.80
CA ALA A 465 16.14 10.91 -25.49
C ALA A 465 15.43 9.69 -24.86
N PRO A 466 14.74 9.85 -23.72
CA PRO A 466 13.90 8.78 -23.20
C PRO A 466 12.85 8.40 -24.24
N GLN A 467 12.60 7.10 -24.40
CA GLN A 467 11.60 6.60 -25.35
C GLN A 467 10.27 7.32 -25.11
N PRO A 468 9.62 7.83 -26.17
CA PRO A 468 8.33 8.49 -26.03
C PRO A 468 7.32 7.52 -25.41
N LEU A 469 6.46 8.04 -24.55
CA LEU A 469 5.38 7.24 -23.99
C LEU A 469 4.52 6.71 -25.14
N PRO A 470 4.08 5.43 -25.10
CA PRO A 470 3.18 4.91 -26.12
C PRO A 470 1.90 5.75 -26.15
N ALA A 471 1.34 5.89 -27.35
CA ALA A 471 0.11 6.65 -27.57
C ALA A 471 -1.01 6.18 -26.63
N PRO A 472 -1.90 7.09 -26.18
CA PRO A 472 -3.09 6.70 -25.43
C PRO A 472 -3.91 5.74 -26.27
N VAL A 473 -4.43 4.72 -25.61
CA VAL A 473 -5.24 3.68 -26.23
C VAL A 473 -6.59 4.28 -26.62
N THR A 474 -6.94 4.20 -27.90
CA THR A 474 -8.21 4.70 -28.44
C THR A 474 -9.25 3.61 -28.68
N GLU A 475 -8.86 2.33 -28.68
CA GLU A 475 -9.76 1.19 -28.94
C GLU A 475 -10.45 0.72 -27.65
N THR A 476 -11.76 0.88 -27.58
CA THR A 476 -12.61 0.54 -26.42
C THR A 476 -13.15 -0.89 -26.46
N GLU A 477 -13.07 -1.61 -27.59
CA GLU A 477 -13.81 -2.86 -27.79
C GLU A 477 -13.11 -4.16 -27.32
N ASN A 478 -11.91 -4.10 -26.74
CA ASN A 478 -11.25 -5.30 -26.21
C ASN A 478 -10.31 -4.99 -25.03
N LEU A 479 -10.90 -4.48 -23.94
CA LEU A 479 -10.16 -4.11 -22.74
C LEU A 479 -9.94 -5.30 -21.79
N LEU A 480 -8.87 -5.20 -21.01
CA LEU A 480 -8.44 -6.14 -20.00
C LEU A 480 -8.10 -5.33 -18.74
N ALA A 481 -8.62 -5.75 -17.59
CA ALA A 481 -8.21 -5.18 -16.32
C ALA A 481 -6.83 -5.72 -15.93
N VAL A 482 -5.88 -4.83 -15.66
CA VAL A 482 -4.55 -5.16 -15.15
C VAL A 482 -4.28 -4.42 -13.85
N LYS A 483 -3.54 -5.09 -12.97
CA LYS A 483 -3.11 -4.51 -11.69
C LYS A 483 -1.80 -5.14 -11.25
N CYS A 484 -1.20 -4.61 -10.20
CA CYS A 484 -0.04 -5.25 -9.57
C CYS A 484 -0.38 -6.69 -9.14
N ASN A 485 0.42 -7.65 -9.56
CA ASN A 485 0.31 -9.06 -9.20
C ASN A 485 1.55 -9.57 -8.45
N LEU A 486 2.26 -8.68 -7.75
CA LEU A 486 3.49 -9.01 -7.01
C LEU A 486 4.61 -9.59 -7.89
N CYS A 487 4.65 -9.19 -9.17
CA CYS A 487 5.54 -9.75 -10.19
C CYS A 487 5.44 -11.28 -10.29
N ASN A 488 4.27 -11.86 -9.95
CA ASN A 488 4.05 -13.29 -10.04
C ASN A 488 4.02 -13.75 -11.50
N ASN A 489 4.50 -14.97 -11.76
CA ASN A 489 4.61 -15.56 -13.10
C ASN A 489 5.40 -14.69 -14.09
N THR A 490 6.49 -14.10 -13.62
CA THR A 490 7.41 -13.31 -14.47
C THR A 490 8.80 -13.94 -14.46
N PRO A 491 9.70 -13.57 -15.40
CA PRO A 491 11.11 -14.02 -15.35
C PRO A 491 11.81 -13.72 -14.01
N LEU A 492 11.33 -12.72 -13.26
CA LEU A 492 11.84 -12.38 -11.94
C LEU A 492 11.40 -13.37 -10.85
N ASN A 493 10.19 -13.93 -10.97
CA ASN A 493 9.59 -14.92 -10.06
C ASN A 493 8.96 -16.08 -10.84
N PRO A 494 9.76 -17.09 -11.24
CA PRO A 494 9.23 -18.28 -11.90
C PRO A 494 8.41 -19.15 -10.92
N PRO A 495 7.51 -20.02 -11.43
CA PRO A 495 6.70 -20.92 -10.61
C PRO A 495 7.54 -21.78 -9.66
N GLY A 496 7.05 -22.01 -8.44
CA GLY A 496 7.71 -22.83 -7.41
C GLY A 496 8.82 -22.13 -6.62
N ARG A 497 9.07 -20.84 -6.85
CA ARG A 497 10.10 -20.09 -6.11
C ARG A 497 9.60 -19.66 -4.72
N LYS A 498 10.41 -19.94 -3.69
CA LYS A 498 10.09 -19.58 -2.28
C LYS A 498 10.20 -18.08 -1.95
N THR A 499 11.08 -17.33 -2.62
CA THR A 499 11.32 -15.90 -2.32
C THR A 499 10.98 -15.00 -3.51
N HIS A 500 9.96 -14.16 -3.31
CA HIS A 500 9.49 -13.19 -4.29
C HIS A 500 10.37 -11.94 -4.31
N LYS A 501 10.60 -11.42 -5.52
CA LYS A 501 11.31 -10.17 -5.81
C LYS A 501 10.42 -9.26 -6.63
N PHE A 502 10.50 -7.95 -6.39
CA PHE A 502 9.61 -6.98 -7.03
C PHE A 502 10.42 -6.04 -7.90
N SER A 503 10.09 -5.93 -9.18
CA SER A 503 10.86 -5.12 -10.13
C SER A 503 10.92 -3.65 -9.73
N CYS A 504 9.84 -3.11 -9.17
CA CYS A 504 9.78 -1.73 -8.68
C CYS A 504 10.73 -1.45 -7.50
N GLN A 505 10.86 -2.40 -6.56
CA GLN A 505 11.75 -2.28 -5.41
C GLN A 505 13.21 -2.53 -5.81
N GLU A 506 13.46 -3.58 -6.59
CA GLU A 506 14.81 -3.95 -7.04
C GLU A 506 15.42 -2.91 -7.97
N SER A 507 14.61 -2.05 -8.61
CA SER A 507 15.08 -0.98 -9.50
C SER A 507 15.12 0.40 -8.83
N CYS A 508 14.86 0.49 -7.53
CA CYS A 508 15.00 1.72 -6.76
C CYS A 508 16.46 1.93 -6.35
N PRO A 509 17.17 2.95 -6.89
CA PRO A 509 18.58 3.15 -6.62
C PRO A 509 18.85 3.67 -5.21
N THR A 510 17.96 4.47 -4.63
CA THR A 510 18.13 5.01 -3.27
C THR A 510 17.52 4.10 -2.20
N GLY A 511 16.82 3.03 -2.60
CA GLY A 511 16.02 2.24 -1.67
C GLY A 511 14.82 3.01 -1.11
N ALA A 512 14.37 4.08 -1.75
CA ALA A 512 13.19 4.84 -1.34
C ALA A 512 11.87 4.06 -1.46
N LEU A 513 11.84 2.84 -2.02
CA LEU A 513 10.64 2.04 -2.22
C LEU A 513 10.75 0.68 -1.53
N VAL A 514 9.73 0.31 -0.77
CA VAL A 514 9.66 -0.99 -0.09
C VAL A 514 8.24 -1.52 -0.01
N ARG A 515 8.08 -2.84 -0.10
CA ARG A 515 6.83 -3.50 0.27
C ARG A 515 6.83 -3.88 1.74
N VAL A 516 5.76 -3.51 2.45
CA VAL A 516 5.61 -3.72 3.90
C VAL A 516 4.24 -4.31 4.20
N ASN A 517 4.16 -5.01 5.32
CA ASN A 517 2.88 -5.25 5.98
C ASN A 517 2.47 -3.93 6.66
N PRO A 518 1.35 -3.29 6.30
CA PRO A 518 0.98 -2.00 6.87
C PRO A 518 0.76 -2.07 8.38
N ARG A 519 0.23 -3.18 8.93
CA ARG A 519 0.05 -3.35 10.38
C ARG A 519 1.38 -3.28 11.14
N GLU A 520 2.43 -3.90 10.59
CA GLU A 520 3.79 -3.85 11.15
C GLU A 520 4.54 -2.55 10.84
N TYR A 521 4.15 -1.83 9.79
CA TYR A 521 4.82 -0.61 9.35
C TYR A 521 4.32 0.63 10.10
N PHE A 522 3.01 0.69 10.31
CA PHE A 522 2.32 1.71 11.09
C PHE A 522 2.22 1.23 12.55
N THR A 523 3.36 0.90 13.16
CA THR A 523 3.39 0.42 14.54
C THR A 523 2.84 1.44 15.53
N GLU A 524 2.85 2.74 15.20
CA GLU A 524 2.19 3.76 16.03
C GLU A 524 0.68 3.50 16.09
N VAL A 525 0.07 3.09 14.98
CA VAL A 525 -1.35 2.69 14.92
C VAL A 525 -1.60 1.34 15.58
N GLN A 526 -0.64 0.40 15.51
CA GLN A 526 -0.74 -0.87 16.22
C GLN A 526 -0.56 -0.71 17.75
N ASN A 527 0.37 0.14 18.18
CA ASN A 527 0.82 0.25 19.58
C ASN A 527 0.14 1.38 20.38
N ARG A 528 -0.45 2.39 19.73
CA ARG A 528 -1.16 3.51 20.41
C ARG A 528 -2.66 3.24 20.57
N ILE A 529 -3.06 2.02 20.25
CA ILE A 529 -4.43 1.52 20.17
C ILE A 529 -4.43 0.04 20.64
N GLY A 530 -3.85 -0.20 21.83
CA GLY A 530 -3.57 -1.52 22.40
C GLY A 530 -2.06 -1.79 22.49
N ILE A 531 -1.50 -1.72 23.70
CA ILE A 531 -0.11 -1.33 24.01
C ILE A 531 0.97 -2.43 23.84
N VAL A 532 2.18 -1.96 23.51
CA VAL A 532 3.56 -2.50 23.67
C VAL A 532 3.82 -3.97 23.28
N PHE A 533 4.57 -4.11 22.18
CA PHE A 533 5.78 -4.93 22.21
C PHE A 533 7.01 -4.12 21.77
N ARG A 534 8.00 -4.06 22.66
CA ARG A 534 9.42 -3.90 22.29
C ARG A 534 9.78 -5.09 21.42
N ASP A 535 9.90 -4.90 20.12
CA ASP A 535 11.19 -4.84 19.44
C ASP A 535 10.99 -4.85 17.91
N GLN A 536 11.62 -3.86 17.26
CA GLN A 536 12.29 -4.09 15.99
C GLN A 536 11.42 -4.43 14.74
N THR A 537 10.54 -3.52 14.29
CA THR A 537 10.08 -3.50 12.88
C THR A 537 11.01 -2.63 12.01
N HIS A 538 10.92 -2.79 10.68
CA HIS A 538 11.78 -2.07 9.71
C HIS A 538 11.59 -0.54 9.70
N ALA A 539 10.63 0.00 10.46
CA ALA A 539 9.99 1.28 10.20
C ALA A 539 10.10 2.34 11.33
N ILE A 540 10.89 2.13 12.39
CA ILE A 540 11.04 3.17 13.43
C ILE A 540 12.09 4.21 13.02
N GLY A 541 11.62 5.24 12.30
CA GLY A 541 12.25 6.53 11.99
C GLY A 541 12.66 6.72 10.52
N ARG A 542 13.20 7.90 10.18
CA ARG A 542 13.43 8.51 8.84
C ARG A 542 13.85 7.66 7.64
N ASN A 543 14.18 6.38 7.79
CA ASN A 543 14.41 5.48 6.66
C ASN A 543 13.56 4.22 6.83
N ILE A 544 12.71 3.94 5.85
CA ILE A 544 11.99 2.67 5.61
C ILE A 544 12.86 1.40 5.64
N HIS A 545 14.19 1.55 5.69
CA HIS A 545 15.20 0.50 5.67
C HIS A 545 16.20 0.57 6.84
N LYS A 546 15.83 1.09 8.02
CA LYS A 546 16.77 1.18 9.16
C LYS A 546 17.46 -0.14 9.55
N LYS A 547 16.86 -1.29 9.19
CA LYS A 547 17.41 -2.64 9.35
C LYS A 547 18.05 -3.27 8.11
N ASP A 548 18.44 -2.50 7.10
CA ASP A 548 19.17 -3.06 5.95
C ASP A 548 20.63 -3.34 6.34
N SER A 549 20.84 -4.49 6.99
CA SER A 549 22.16 -4.96 7.44
C SER A 549 23.13 -5.11 6.27
N VAL A 550 22.64 -5.49 5.09
CA VAL A 550 23.43 -5.61 3.87
C VAL A 550 23.92 -4.24 3.42
N ALA A 551 23.06 -3.22 3.35
CA ALA A 551 23.49 -1.85 3.03
C ALA A 551 24.52 -1.34 4.05
N ARG A 552 24.28 -1.59 5.35
CA ARG A 552 25.22 -1.20 6.40
C ARG A 552 26.58 -1.88 6.23
N LEU A 553 26.61 -3.16 5.89
CA LEU A 553 27.83 -3.91 5.63
C LEU A 553 28.57 -3.37 4.39
N TRP A 554 27.85 -3.01 3.33
CA TRP A 554 28.43 -2.33 2.16
C TRP A 554 29.02 -0.96 2.52
N HIS A 555 28.35 -0.18 3.36
CA HIS A 555 28.88 1.11 3.82
C HIS A 555 30.13 0.96 4.67
N VAL A 556 30.07 0.11 5.72
CA VAL A 556 31.21 -0.11 6.63
C VAL A 556 32.38 -0.74 5.87
N GLY A 557 32.12 -1.78 5.08
CA GLY A 557 33.13 -2.43 4.25
C GLY A 557 33.73 -1.49 3.21
N GLY A 558 32.90 -0.68 2.54
CA GLY A 558 33.36 0.32 1.57
C GLY A 558 34.24 1.40 2.19
N ILE A 559 33.87 1.92 3.37
CA ILE A 559 34.69 2.90 4.11
C ILE A 559 36.02 2.28 4.53
N LEU A 560 36.01 1.10 5.17
CA LEU A 560 37.22 0.42 5.62
C LEU A 560 38.15 0.09 4.44
N LEU A 561 37.61 -0.40 3.32
CA LEU A 561 38.36 -0.68 2.11
C LEU A 561 38.99 0.60 1.53
N THR A 562 38.23 1.69 1.48
CA THR A 562 38.72 3.00 0.99
C THR A 562 39.88 3.50 1.84
N VAL A 563 39.73 3.47 3.18
CA VAL A 563 40.79 3.89 4.11
C VAL A 563 42.01 2.98 3.99
N ALA A 564 41.82 1.66 3.99
CA ALA A 564 42.90 0.70 3.91
C ALA A 564 43.71 0.82 2.61
N LEU A 565 43.05 0.89 1.45
CA LEU A 565 43.73 1.04 0.16
C LEU A 565 44.44 2.39 0.03
N THR A 566 43.84 3.46 0.57
CA THR A 566 44.47 4.79 0.56
C THR A 566 45.72 4.79 1.42
N LEU A 567 45.66 4.29 2.65
CA LEU A 567 46.81 4.19 3.56
C LEU A 567 47.90 3.28 3.01
N ALA A 568 47.54 2.12 2.45
CA ALA A 568 48.49 1.20 1.82
C ALA A 568 49.20 1.85 0.62
N THR A 569 48.47 2.62 -0.18
CA THR A 569 49.04 3.34 -1.33
C THR A 569 49.96 4.46 -0.88
N ILE A 570 49.56 5.26 0.11
CA ILE A 570 50.41 6.32 0.70
C ILE A 570 51.68 5.72 1.29
N TRP A 571 51.57 4.66 2.09
CA TRP A 571 52.71 3.96 2.65
C TRP A 571 53.64 3.40 1.56
N GLY A 572 53.08 2.75 0.55
CA GLY A 572 53.85 2.23 -0.59
C GLY A 572 54.57 3.33 -1.35
N LEU A 573 53.94 4.48 -1.57
CA LEU A 573 54.56 5.65 -2.18
C LEU A 573 55.72 6.21 -1.33
N PHE A 574 55.57 6.25 0.00
CA PHE A 574 56.65 6.68 0.90
C PHE A 574 57.85 5.73 0.91
N GLN A 575 57.60 4.41 0.82
CA GLN A 575 58.66 3.40 0.91
C GLN A 575 59.38 3.17 -0.41
N TYR A 576 58.64 3.10 -1.52
CA TYR A 576 59.19 2.66 -2.81
C TYR A 576 59.16 3.77 -3.88
N GLY A 577 58.48 4.90 -3.65
CA GLY A 577 58.20 5.87 -4.70
C GLY A 577 57.24 5.33 -5.77
N LEU A 578 57.03 6.10 -6.85
CA LEU A 578 56.11 5.72 -7.94
C LEU A 578 56.65 4.56 -8.78
N ASP A 579 57.92 4.66 -9.18
CA ASP A 579 58.56 3.75 -10.14
C ASP A 579 59.54 2.77 -9.47
N GLY A 580 59.68 2.81 -8.14
CA GLY A 580 60.51 1.85 -7.42
C GLY A 580 59.88 0.47 -7.35
N ARG A 581 60.74 -0.54 -7.41
CA ARG A 581 60.39 -1.96 -7.39
C ARG A 581 60.09 -2.42 -5.96
N ILE A 582 58.94 -3.06 -5.76
CA ILE A 582 58.53 -3.56 -4.45
C ILE A 582 59.24 -4.88 -4.18
N GLY A 583 60.03 -4.96 -3.11
CA GLY A 583 60.65 -6.22 -2.65
C GLY A 583 61.49 -6.97 -3.70
N GLY A 584 62.17 -6.24 -4.60
CA GLY A 584 62.98 -6.84 -5.68
C GLY A 584 62.17 -7.42 -6.86
N THR A 585 60.85 -7.29 -6.86
CA THR A 585 59.98 -7.74 -7.96
C THR A 585 59.97 -6.74 -9.13
N TRP A 586 59.40 -7.13 -10.28
CA TRP A 586 59.17 -6.21 -11.40
C TRP A 586 57.98 -5.26 -11.18
N VAL A 587 57.19 -5.48 -10.14
CA VAL A 587 55.97 -4.72 -9.84
C VAL A 587 56.34 -3.40 -9.16
N THR A 588 55.85 -2.29 -9.72
CA THR A 588 55.96 -0.96 -9.14
C THR A 588 54.65 -0.53 -8.50
N ILE A 589 54.71 0.45 -7.59
CA ILE A 589 53.51 1.06 -7.01
C ILE A 589 52.60 1.62 -8.11
N ARG A 590 53.18 2.25 -9.14
CA ARG A 590 52.44 2.73 -10.31
C ARG A 590 51.68 1.61 -11.03
N TRP A 591 52.30 0.46 -11.26
CA TRP A 591 51.62 -0.65 -11.92
C TRP A 591 50.45 -1.20 -11.07
N LEU A 592 50.68 -1.35 -9.77
CA LEU A 592 49.66 -1.85 -8.83
C LEU A 592 48.46 -0.90 -8.72
N THR A 593 48.69 0.40 -8.55
CA THR A 593 47.61 1.41 -8.48
C THR A 593 46.85 1.52 -9.80
N GLY A 594 47.54 1.36 -10.94
CA GLY A 594 46.92 1.35 -12.27
C GLY A 594 45.99 0.15 -12.47
N LEU A 595 46.44 -1.06 -12.09
CA LEU A 595 45.62 -2.28 -12.19
C LEU A 595 44.39 -2.21 -11.27
N VAL A 596 44.57 -1.81 -10.01
CA VAL A 596 43.45 -1.68 -9.06
C VAL A 596 42.49 -0.58 -9.51
N GLY A 597 42.99 0.54 -10.01
CA GLY A 597 42.19 1.62 -10.61
C GLY A 597 41.37 1.13 -11.81
N LEU A 598 41.98 0.35 -12.72
CA LEU A 598 41.30 -0.24 -13.88
C LEU A 598 40.17 -1.19 -13.47
N VAL A 599 40.43 -2.08 -12.51
CA VAL A 599 39.40 -2.98 -11.95
C VAL A 599 38.29 -2.16 -11.29
N GLY A 600 38.64 -1.12 -10.54
CA GLY A 600 37.69 -0.19 -9.94
C GLY A 600 36.77 0.45 -10.98
N ILE A 601 37.32 0.97 -12.08
CA ILE A 601 36.54 1.53 -13.20
C ILE A 601 35.63 0.46 -13.82
N ALA A 602 36.11 -0.75 -14.06
CA ALA A 602 35.29 -1.82 -14.62
C ALA A 602 34.07 -2.13 -13.73
N VAL A 603 34.24 -2.13 -12.41
CA VAL A 603 33.14 -2.29 -11.44
C VAL A 603 32.18 -1.10 -11.47
N VAL A 604 32.70 0.13 -11.53
CA VAL A 604 31.89 1.37 -11.64
C VAL A 604 31.02 1.34 -12.90
N MET A 605 31.56 0.86 -14.02
CA MET A 605 30.84 0.73 -15.31
C MET A 605 29.79 -0.39 -15.33
N ALA A 606 29.81 -1.31 -14.38
CA ALA A 606 28.78 -2.34 -14.27
C ALA A 606 27.43 -1.78 -13.79
N TYR A 607 27.42 -0.65 -13.06
CA TYR A 607 26.18 -0.03 -12.56
C TYR A 607 25.27 0.51 -13.68
N PRO A 608 25.74 1.34 -14.63
CA PRO A 608 24.93 1.78 -15.77
C PRO A 608 24.35 0.62 -16.58
N ALA A 609 25.16 -0.41 -16.85
CA ALA A 609 24.71 -1.62 -17.54
C ALA A 609 23.61 -2.34 -16.74
N ARG A 610 23.80 -2.53 -15.43
CA ARG A 610 22.80 -3.14 -14.55
C ARG A 610 21.51 -2.32 -14.50
N LYS A 611 21.59 -0.99 -14.50
CA LYS A 611 20.44 -0.06 -14.44
C LYS A 611 19.46 -0.25 -15.60
N GLN A 612 19.94 -0.67 -16.77
CA GLN A 612 19.13 -0.91 -17.98
C GLN A 612 18.48 -2.31 -18.02
N ILE A 613 18.93 -3.25 -17.18
CA ILE A 613 18.47 -4.66 -17.21
C ILE A 613 17.41 -4.91 -16.13
N TYR A 614 16.12 -4.98 -16.51
CA TYR A 614 15.03 -5.19 -15.54
C TYR A 614 14.59 -6.65 -15.34
N ARG A 615 14.94 -7.55 -16.26
CA ARG A 615 14.38 -8.91 -16.34
C ARG A 615 15.12 -9.98 -15.52
N ARG A 616 16.35 -9.70 -15.07
CA ARG A 616 17.22 -10.68 -14.39
C ARG A 616 17.37 -10.37 -12.90
N ARG A 617 17.51 -11.43 -12.10
CA ARG A 617 17.74 -11.35 -10.64
C ARG A 617 19.23 -11.06 -10.35
N ALA A 618 19.66 -9.84 -10.63
CA ALA A 618 21.02 -9.38 -10.37
C ALA A 618 21.13 -8.52 -9.10
N GLY A 619 20.23 -8.73 -8.13
CA GLY A 619 20.18 -7.98 -6.86
C GLY A 619 19.65 -6.54 -6.98
N PRO A 620 19.32 -5.91 -5.83
CA PRO A 620 18.76 -4.56 -5.76
C PRO A 620 19.73 -3.48 -6.26
N LEU A 621 19.23 -2.57 -7.10
CA LEU A 621 20.01 -1.49 -7.70
C LEU A 621 20.69 -0.58 -6.66
N ARG A 622 20.13 -0.45 -5.45
CA ARG A 622 20.74 0.29 -4.35
C ARG A 622 22.13 -0.20 -3.94
N TYR A 623 22.38 -1.50 -3.97
CA TYR A 623 23.71 -2.03 -3.63
C TYR A 623 24.71 -1.83 -4.76
N TRP A 624 24.23 -1.84 -6.01
CA TRP A 624 25.04 -1.47 -7.17
C TRP A 624 25.40 0.01 -7.15
N LEU A 625 24.46 0.87 -6.77
CA LEU A 625 24.73 2.29 -6.56
C LEU A 625 25.79 2.47 -5.47
N LEU A 626 25.63 1.83 -4.30
CA LEU A 626 26.63 1.89 -3.24
C LEU A 626 28.01 1.41 -3.70
N SER A 627 28.06 0.30 -4.44
CA SER A 627 29.31 -0.21 -5.02
C SER A 627 29.92 0.82 -5.98
N HIS A 628 29.12 1.39 -6.88
CA HIS A 628 29.54 2.43 -7.82
C HIS A 628 30.13 3.66 -7.09
N LEU A 629 29.51 4.10 -5.98
CA LEU A 629 30.03 5.21 -5.18
C LEU A 629 31.39 4.87 -4.55
N TYR A 630 31.49 3.77 -3.80
CA TYR A 630 32.73 3.44 -3.08
C TYR A 630 33.89 3.08 -4.04
N PHE A 631 33.64 2.24 -5.04
CA PHE A 631 34.65 1.91 -6.04
C PHE A 631 35.01 3.13 -6.91
N GLY A 632 34.08 4.06 -7.14
CA GLY A 632 34.36 5.34 -7.81
C GLY A 632 35.31 6.22 -7.00
N ILE A 633 35.07 6.36 -5.69
CA ILE A 633 35.96 7.10 -4.79
C ILE A 633 37.34 6.45 -4.72
N ILE A 634 37.39 5.12 -4.54
CA ILE A 634 38.65 4.35 -4.50
C ILE A 634 39.43 4.52 -5.81
N ALA A 635 38.79 4.27 -6.96
CA ALA A 635 39.43 4.40 -8.26
C ALA A 635 39.92 5.83 -8.49
N GLY A 636 39.13 6.84 -8.11
CA GLY A 636 39.51 8.25 -8.22
C GLY A 636 40.75 8.60 -7.41
N ILE A 637 40.80 8.21 -6.13
CA ILE A 637 41.97 8.43 -5.27
C ILE A 637 43.21 7.71 -5.84
N LEU A 638 43.07 6.43 -6.22
CA LEU A 638 44.19 5.64 -6.73
C LEU A 638 44.73 6.17 -8.06
N LEU A 639 43.86 6.63 -8.97
CA LEU A 639 44.25 7.18 -10.26
C LEU A 639 44.93 8.55 -10.12
N LEU A 640 44.45 9.40 -9.20
CA LEU A 640 45.14 10.65 -8.85
C LEU A 640 46.56 10.37 -8.32
N LEU A 641 46.71 9.33 -7.49
CA LEU A 641 48.02 8.90 -6.97
C LEU A 641 48.88 8.18 -8.01
N HIS A 642 48.28 7.53 -9.03
CA HIS A 642 48.96 6.83 -10.12
C HIS A 642 49.66 7.78 -11.12
N GLY A 643 49.05 8.92 -11.40
CA GLY A 643 49.55 9.90 -12.38
C GLY A 643 50.85 10.61 -11.93
N GLY A 644 51.04 10.79 -10.62
CA GLY A 644 52.15 11.57 -10.07
C GLY A 644 52.09 13.05 -10.51
N ARG A 645 53.23 13.75 -10.52
CA ARG A 645 53.31 15.17 -10.94
C ARG A 645 53.53 15.37 -12.46
N SER A 646 53.74 14.29 -13.20
CA SER A 646 54.06 14.34 -14.64
C SER A 646 52.81 14.19 -15.48
N THR A 647 52.52 15.16 -16.35
CA THR A 647 51.31 15.13 -17.18
C THR A 647 51.44 14.27 -18.44
N GLY A 648 52.61 13.68 -18.73
CA GLY A 648 52.81 12.67 -19.78
C GLY A 648 52.48 13.09 -21.23
N GLY A 649 52.14 14.36 -21.49
CA GLY A 649 51.74 14.89 -22.80
C GLY A 649 50.30 15.42 -22.85
N LEU A 650 49.90 15.98 -24.00
CA LEU A 650 48.58 16.61 -24.19
C LEU A 650 47.42 15.62 -23.98
N LEU A 651 47.52 14.43 -24.57
CA LEU A 651 46.49 13.39 -24.48
C LEU A 651 46.23 12.97 -23.04
N THR A 652 47.30 12.67 -22.30
CA THR A 652 47.25 12.25 -20.90
C THR A 652 46.69 13.37 -20.02
N SER A 653 47.04 14.63 -20.30
CA SER A 653 46.48 15.80 -19.61
C SER A 653 44.98 15.95 -19.85
N LEU A 654 44.53 15.78 -21.09
CA LEU A 654 43.10 15.82 -21.43
C LEU A 654 42.31 14.69 -20.78
N LEU A 655 42.86 13.46 -20.76
CA LEU A 655 42.23 12.32 -20.08
C LEU A 655 42.14 12.56 -18.57
N MET A 656 43.18 13.12 -17.95
CA MET A 656 43.18 13.44 -16.52
C MET A 656 42.14 14.51 -16.18
N ILE A 657 42.08 15.60 -16.96
CA ILE A 657 41.06 16.65 -16.81
C ILE A 657 39.64 16.07 -16.97
N SER A 658 39.42 15.25 -18.00
CA SER A 658 38.13 14.61 -18.20
C SER A 658 37.75 13.70 -17.04
N PHE A 659 38.70 12.95 -16.50
CA PHE A 659 38.48 12.04 -15.38
C PHE A 659 38.19 12.81 -14.09
N ASP A 660 38.94 13.87 -13.80
CA ASP A 660 38.71 14.77 -12.67
C ASP A 660 37.33 15.42 -12.76
N LEU A 661 36.91 15.83 -13.94
CA LEU A 661 35.56 16.35 -14.17
C LEU A 661 34.48 15.29 -13.89
N VAL A 662 34.69 14.04 -14.30
CA VAL A 662 33.78 12.92 -13.98
C VAL A 662 33.71 12.68 -12.46
N ILE A 663 34.84 12.74 -11.73
CA ILE A 663 34.85 12.61 -10.27
C ILE A 663 34.12 13.77 -9.61
N LEU A 664 34.46 15.01 -9.95
CA LEU A 664 33.86 16.21 -9.36
C LEU A 664 32.35 16.24 -9.60
N THR A 665 31.92 15.90 -10.81
CA THR A 665 30.49 15.75 -11.11
C THR A 665 29.87 14.61 -10.30
N GLY A 666 30.55 13.48 -10.10
CA GLY A 666 30.07 12.39 -9.25
C GLY A 666 29.85 12.80 -7.79
N LEU A 667 30.84 13.49 -7.20
CA LEU A 667 30.76 14.02 -5.83
C LEU A 667 29.61 15.04 -5.67
N PHE A 668 29.45 15.93 -6.65
CA PHE A 668 28.31 16.86 -6.69
C PHE A 668 26.97 16.10 -6.74
N GLY A 669 26.90 15.00 -7.48
CA GLY A 669 25.75 14.11 -7.53
C GLY A 669 25.35 13.52 -6.19
N ILE A 670 26.33 13.03 -5.45
CA ILE A 670 26.14 12.50 -4.10
C ILE A 670 25.55 13.60 -3.20
N ALA A 671 26.10 14.81 -3.25
CA ALA A 671 25.58 15.95 -2.50
C ALA A 671 24.12 16.27 -2.89
N CYS A 672 23.80 16.30 -4.17
CA CYS A 672 22.43 16.51 -4.65
C CYS A 672 21.47 15.40 -4.17
N TYR A 673 21.89 14.13 -4.18
CA TYR A 673 21.06 13.01 -3.71
C TYR A 673 20.74 13.08 -2.22
N LEU A 674 21.65 13.62 -1.41
CA LEU A 674 21.47 13.75 0.04
C LEU A 674 20.66 14.99 0.44
N ILE A 675 20.72 16.05 -0.36
CA ILE A 675 20.19 17.37 -0.01
C ILE A 675 18.87 17.65 -0.72
N VAL A 676 18.80 17.48 -2.04
CA VAL A 676 17.70 18.00 -2.86
C VAL A 676 16.36 17.32 -2.57
N PRO A 677 16.26 15.97 -2.44
CA PRO A 677 14.98 15.32 -2.13
C PRO A 677 14.34 15.87 -0.85
N ARG A 678 15.15 16.06 0.21
CA ARG A 678 14.70 16.60 1.49
C ARG A 678 14.22 18.04 1.40
N ILE A 679 14.94 18.88 0.64
CA ILE A 679 14.52 20.26 0.40
C ILE A 679 13.18 20.29 -0.32
N MET A 680 13.02 19.49 -1.38
CA MET A 680 11.77 19.43 -2.14
C MET A 680 10.60 19.05 -1.24
N THR A 681 10.74 17.98 -0.47
CA THR A 681 9.68 17.48 0.41
C THR A 681 9.33 18.50 1.50
N SER A 682 10.32 19.13 2.14
CA SER A 682 10.07 20.18 3.13
C SER A 682 9.37 21.42 2.58
N ILE A 683 9.52 21.69 1.28
CA ILE A 683 8.90 22.81 0.59
C ILE A 683 7.47 22.48 0.15
N GLU A 684 7.21 21.24 -0.21
CA GLU A 684 5.94 20.77 -0.76
C GLU A 684 4.84 20.69 0.31
N GLY A 685 5.17 20.42 1.58
CA GLY A 685 4.20 20.14 2.65
C GLY A 685 3.57 18.76 2.47
N GLU A 686 2.93 18.52 1.32
CA GLU A 686 2.53 17.19 0.88
C GLU A 686 3.40 16.71 -0.30
N PRO A 687 4.00 15.52 -0.27
CA PRO A 687 5.04 15.16 -1.25
C PRO A 687 4.52 15.06 -2.68
N LEU A 688 4.72 16.08 -3.53
CA LEU A 688 4.24 16.10 -4.91
C LEU A 688 5.23 15.49 -5.91
N LEU A 689 4.70 14.94 -7.00
CA LEU A 689 5.51 14.53 -8.13
C LEU A 689 5.72 15.67 -9.14
N ILE A 690 6.77 15.55 -9.94
CA ILE A 690 7.04 16.50 -11.02
C ILE A 690 5.91 16.60 -12.05
N GLU A 691 5.24 15.48 -12.33
CA GLU A 691 4.11 15.46 -13.25
C GLU A 691 2.96 16.32 -12.73
N ASP A 692 2.71 16.28 -11.43
CA ASP A 692 1.62 17.00 -10.76
C ASP A 692 1.96 18.50 -10.65
N LEU A 693 3.22 18.81 -10.33
CA LEU A 693 3.72 20.18 -10.34
C LEU A 693 3.59 20.85 -11.71
N ARG A 694 3.86 20.13 -12.80
CA ARG A 694 3.71 20.68 -14.15
C ARG A 694 2.26 20.97 -14.51
N ALA A 695 1.34 20.07 -14.15
CA ALA A 695 -0.09 20.26 -14.35
C ALA A 695 -0.57 21.48 -13.55
N ARG A 696 -0.23 21.54 -12.25
CA ARG A 696 -0.56 22.65 -11.36
C ARG A 696 0.00 23.98 -11.84
N ARG A 697 1.23 24.00 -12.37
CA ARG A 697 1.83 25.21 -12.98
C ARG A 697 1.01 25.72 -14.16
N ASN A 698 0.55 24.82 -15.02
CA ASN A 698 -0.22 25.19 -16.20
C ASN A 698 -1.60 25.73 -15.79
N GLU A 699 -2.27 25.07 -14.85
CA GLU A 699 -3.53 25.52 -14.24
C GLU A 699 -3.38 26.93 -13.66
N LEU A 700 -2.38 27.17 -12.80
CA LEU A 700 -2.15 28.48 -12.19
C LEU A 700 -1.84 29.59 -13.22
N ARG A 701 -1.16 29.25 -14.33
CA ARG A 701 -0.91 30.20 -15.42
C ARG A 701 -2.18 30.54 -16.17
N GLU A 702 -3.07 29.56 -16.35
CA GLU A 702 -4.38 29.77 -16.95
C GLU A 702 -5.27 30.63 -16.04
N THR A 703 -5.33 30.34 -14.74
CA THR A 703 -6.04 31.16 -13.75
C THR A 703 -5.55 32.61 -13.73
N LEU A 704 -4.23 32.84 -13.71
CA LEU A 704 -3.67 34.19 -13.79
C LEU A 704 -3.97 34.88 -15.12
N GLY A 705 -4.07 34.10 -16.21
CA GLY A 705 -4.49 34.58 -17.52
C GLY A 705 -5.95 35.05 -17.51
N GLN A 706 -6.84 34.24 -16.94
CA GLN A 706 -8.28 34.53 -16.79
C GLN A 706 -8.50 35.77 -15.91
N ILE A 707 -7.88 35.81 -14.72
CA ILE A 707 -7.94 37.00 -13.84
C ILE A 707 -7.48 38.23 -14.62
N GLY A 708 -6.38 38.14 -15.38
CA GLY A 708 -5.89 39.26 -16.17
C GLY A 708 -6.78 39.69 -17.35
N GLN A 709 -7.68 38.83 -17.84
CA GLN A 709 -8.67 39.15 -18.89
C GLN A 709 -9.95 39.75 -18.29
N GLU A 710 -10.36 39.29 -17.12
CA GLU A 710 -11.56 39.75 -16.41
C GLU A 710 -11.33 41.02 -15.56
N SER A 711 -10.06 41.36 -15.30
CA SER A 711 -9.68 42.54 -14.53
C SER A 711 -9.81 43.83 -15.33
N SER A 712 -10.14 44.93 -14.64
CA SER A 712 -10.00 46.29 -15.19
C SER A 712 -8.53 46.61 -15.52
N ASP A 713 -8.30 47.58 -16.42
CA ASP A 713 -6.94 47.99 -16.79
C ASP A 713 -6.12 48.48 -15.58
N GLU A 714 -6.77 49.16 -14.63
CA GLU A 714 -6.18 49.60 -13.37
C GLU A 714 -5.69 48.42 -12.52
N LEU A 715 -6.56 47.42 -12.29
CA LEU A 715 -6.21 46.23 -11.53
C LEU A 715 -5.11 45.42 -12.25
N ARG A 716 -5.19 45.31 -13.58
CA ARG A 716 -4.20 44.61 -14.39
C ARG A 716 -2.82 45.25 -14.27
N GLN A 717 -2.75 46.58 -14.19
CA GLN A 717 -1.50 47.31 -13.97
C GLN A 717 -0.96 47.10 -12.54
N VAL A 718 -1.83 47.13 -11.52
CA VAL A 718 -1.45 46.81 -10.13
C VAL A 718 -0.88 45.40 -10.01
N ILE A 719 -1.54 44.39 -10.61
CA ILE A 719 -1.06 43.00 -10.61
C ILE A 719 0.32 42.91 -11.29
N LYS A 720 0.53 43.61 -12.41
CA LYS A 720 1.81 43.60 -13.12
C LYS A 720 2.93 44.23 -12.29
N ASP A 721 2.70 45.42 -11.74
CA ASP A 721 3.74 46.25 -11.14
C ASP A 721 4.04 45.91 -9.68
N LYS A 722 3.03 45.48 -8.92
CA LYS A 722 3.15 45.18 -7.48
C LYS A 722 3.26 43.68 -7.22
N VAL A 723 2.38 42.86 -7.83
CA VAL A 723 2.31 41.41 -7.54
C VAL A 723 3.39 40.65 -8.33
N ARG A 724 3.32 40.67 -9.67
CA ARG A 724 4.24 39.89 -10.53
C ARG A 724 5.69 40.33 -10.34
N ARG A 725 5.97 41.63 -10.34
CA ARG A 725 7.33 42.16 -10.18
C ARG A 725 7.98 41.73 -8.85
N ARG A 726 7.19 41.63 -7.78
CA ARG A 726 7.67 41.23 -6.45
C ARG A 726 7.84 39.72 -6.35
N TYR A 727 6.75 38.97 -6.57
CA TYR A 727 6.68 37.54 -6.26
C TYR A 727 7.28 36.64 -7.35
N LEU A 728 7.34 37.07 -8.62
CA LEU A 728 8.04 36.33 -9.68
C LEU A 728 9.52 36.73 -9.83
N SER A 729 10.07 37.50 -8.89
CA SER A 729 11.47 37.93 -8.91
C SER A 729 12.45 36.78 -8.62
N PHE A 730 13.70 36.90 -9.07
CA PHE A 730 14.75 35.93 -8.78
C PHE A 730 15.07 35.86 -7.28
N GLY A 731 15.10 37.00 -6.59
CA GLY A 731 15.30 37.04 -5.13
C GLY A 731 14.22 36.28 -4.36
N TYR A 732 12.95 36.40 -4.78
CA TYR A 732 11.86 35.66 -4.17
C TYR A 732 11.96 34.14 -4.42
N LEU A 733 12.45 33.73 -5.60
CA LEU A 733 12.76 32.32 -5.88
C LEU A 733 13.84 31.77 -4.97
N LEU A 734 14.95 32.50 -4.82
CA LEU A 734 16.07 32.07 -3.98
C LEU A 734 15.64 31.94 -2.50
N ARG A 735 14.80 32.85 -2.03
CA ARG A 735 14.21 32.79 -0.68
C ARG A 735 13.49 31.46 -0.42
N GLN A 736 12.81 30.89 -1.42
CA GLN A 736 12.11 29.60 -1.29
C GLN A 736 13.05 28.48 -0.84
N TYR A 737 14.28 28.45 -1.38
CA TYR A 737 15.27 27.41 -1.06
C TYR A 737 15.98 27.64 0.28
N VAL A 738 16.23 28.92 0.62
CA VAL A 738 16.98 29.29 1.82
C VAL A 738 16.11 29.18 3.07
N ARG A 739 14.88 29.73 3.04
CA ARG A 739 14.02 29.78 4.23
C ARG A 739 13.13 28.57 4.41
N ARG A 740 12.80 27.84 3.34
CA ARG A 740 11.95 26.63 3.37
C ARG A 740 10.65 26.83 4.17
N GLU A 741 10.08 28.04 4.09
CA GLU A 741 8.80 28.39 4.71
C GLU A 741 7.70 27.49 4.13
N GLU A 742 6.63 27.17 4.86
CA GLU A 742 5.47 26.46 4.30
C GLU A 742 4.69 27.35 3.33
N LEU A 743 3.91 26.74 2.42
CA LEU A 743 3.11 27.51 1.45
C LEU A 743 2.07 28.39 2.15
N SER A 744 1.36 27.86 3.14
CA SER A 744 0.36 28.58 3.94
C SER A 744 0.95 29.83 4.59
N ALA A 745 2.14 29.71 5.20
CA ALA A 745 2.85 30.83 5.80
C ALA A 745 3.28 31.88 4.76
N LEU A 746 3.67 31.46 3.56
CA LEU A 746 4.00 32.37 2.47
C LEU A 746 2.77 33.11 1.93
N GLU A 747 1.67 32.40 1.73
CA GLU A 747 0.40 32.96 1.26
C GLU A 747 -0.15 33.95 2.28
N ALA A 748 -0.18 33.59 3.57
CA ALA A 748 -0.61 34.48 4.65
C ALA A 748 0.24 35.75 4.71
N LYS A 749 1.57 35.62 4.62
CA LYS A 749 2.48 36.77 4.59
C LYS A 749 2.26 37.63 3.35
N ALA A 750 2.07 37.03 2.18
CA ALA A 750 1.85 37.76 0.94
C ALA A 750 0.50 38.49 0.93
N ARG A 751 -0.56 37.87 1.46
CA ARG A 751 -1.86 38.51 1.66
C ARG A 751 -1.73 39.73 2.56
N HIS A 752 -1.08 39.58 3.72
CA HIS A 752 -0.86 40.70 4.64
C HIS A 752 0.01 41.82 4.03
N GLU A 753 1.04 41.48 3.26
CA GLU A 753 1.85 42.48 2.54
C GLU A 753 1.04 43.26 1.49
N MET A 754 0.00 42.66 0.91
CA MET A 754 -0.83 43.25 -0.15
C MET A 754 -2.15 43.87 0.36
N GLU A 755 -2.46 43.68 1.65
CA GLU A 755 -3.65 44.21 2.31
C GLU A 755 -3.80 45.73 2.17
N PRO A 756 -2.75 46.55 2.37
CA PRO A 756 -2.85 48.01 2.17
C PRO A 756 -3.16 48.41 0.72
N VAL A 757 -2.70 47.60 -0.25
CA VAL A 757 -2.98 47.82 -1.68
C VAL A 757 -4.44 47.47 -2.00
N ALA A 758 -4.98 46.43 -1.37
CA ALA A 758 -6.37 46.04 -1.53
C ALA A 758 -7.34 47.04 -0.89
N GLU A 759 -7.01 47.60 0.28
CA GLU A 759 -7.82 48.64 0.92
C GLU A 759 -7.96 49.90 0.05
N GLY A 760 -6.94 50.21 -0.75
CA GLY A 760 -6.96 51.32 -1.72
C GLY A 760 -7.86 51.11 -2.94
N LEU A 761 -8.39 49.91 -3.17
CA LEU A 761 -9.33 49.62 -4.25
C LEU A 761 -10.76 49.82 -3.76
N SER A 762 -11.62 50.46 -4.54
CA SER A 762 -13.00 50.81 -4.13
C SER A 762 -13.97 49.64 -4.16
N ASP A 763 -13.78 48.68 -5.06
CA ASP A 763 -14.70 47.57 -5.30
C ASP A 763 -14.28 46.26 -4.61
N ARG A 764 -15.25 45.60 -3.96
CA ARG A 764 -15.05 44.34 -3.24
C ARG A 764 -14.65 43.19 -4.18
N ASN A 765 -15.19 43.17 -5.40
CA ASN A 765 -14.85 42.12 -6.37
C ASN A 765 -13.40 42.28 -6.86
N THR A 766 -12.99 43.51 -7.16
CA THR A 766 -11.62 43.88 -7.54
C THR A 766 -10.61 43.54 -6.43
N ARG A 767 -10.96 43.76 -5.15
CA ARG A 767 -10.14 43.32 -4.00
C ARG A 767 -9.95 41.81 -3.94
N ARG A 768 -11.04 41.07 -4.16
CA ARG A 768 -10.99 39.59 -4.20
C ARG A 768 -10.10 39.10 -5.35
N GLN A 769 -10.29 39.63 -6.55
CA GLN A 769 -9.46 39.29 -7.72
C GLN A 769 -7.98 39.60 -7.48
N LEU A 770 -7.65 40.69 -6.80
CA LEU A 770 -6.27 40.99 -6.40
C LEU A 770 -5.71 39.91 -5.46
N MET A 771 -6.46 39.51 -4.42
CA MET A 771 -6.03 38.49 -3.47
C MET A 771 -5.86 37.12 -4.12
N ASP A 772 -6.80 36.74 -5.00
CA ASP A 772 -6.71 35.51 -5.80
C ASP A 772 -5.47 35.55 -6.72
N ALA A 773 -5.16 36.71 -7.32
CA ALA A 773 -3.94 36.88 -8.13
C ALA A 773 -2.65 36.81 -7.30
N VAL A 774 -2.65 37.32 -6.07
CA VAL A 774 -1.51 37.24 -5.14
C VAL A 774 -1.24 35.79 -4.77
N GLU A 775 -2.27 35.06 -4.34
CA GLU A 775 -2.19 33.64 -4.00
C GLU A 775 -1.70 32.83 -5.20
N ALA A 776 -2.37 32.95 -6.36
CA ALA A 776 -1.97 32.21 -7.57
C ALA A 776 -0.53 32.52 -8.01
N THR A 777 -0.06 33.77 -7.84
CA THR A 777 1.32 34.16 -8.20
C THR A 777 2.35 33.57 -7.24
N VAL A 778 2.09 33.62 -5.92
CA VAL A 778 2.98 33.06 -4.89
C VAL A 778 3.07 31.54 -5.06
N THR A 779 1.94 30.89 -5.26
CA THR A 779 1.83 29.43 -5.46
C THR A 779 2.47 29.02 -6.78
N LEU A 780 2.30 29.81 -7.86
CA LEU A 780 3.02 29.58 -9.11
C LEU A 780 4.53 29.64 -8.89
N ARG A 781 5.02 30.61 -8.12
CA ARG A 781 6.46 30.73 -7.85
C ARG A 781 7.00 29.57 -7.02
N ARG A 782 6.21 29.11 -6.05
CA ARG A 782 6.50 27.89 -5.29
C ARG A 782 6.63 26.69 -6.21
N VAL A 783 5.66 26.48 -7.10
CA VAL A 783 5.66 25.37 -8.07
C VAL A 783 6.87 25.46 -9.00
N ASP A 784 7.19 26.64 -9.52
CA ASP A 784 8.39 26.86 -10.34
C ASP A 784 9.68 26.46 -9.58
N SER A 785 9.79 26.83 -8.29
CA SER A 785 10.95 26.47 -7.47
C SER A 785 11.14 24.96 -7.35
N LEU A 786 10.05 24.22 -7.18
CA LEU A 786 10.08 22.76 -7.10
C LEU A 786 10.44 22.11 -8.44
N ILE A 787 9.91 22.65 -9.54
CA ILE A 787 10.26 22.20 -10.89
C ILE A 787 11.76 22.41 -11.17
N TYR A 788 12.33 23.55 -10.75
CA TYR A 788 13.76 23.81 -10.91
C TYR A 788 14.62 22.87 -10.06
N LEU A 789 14.24 22.58 -8.81
CA LEU A 789 14.93 21.57 -7.99
C LEU A 789 14.90 20.19 -8.67
N HIS A 790 13.78 19.82 -9.27
CA HIS A 790 13.68 18.58 -10.01
C HIS A 790 14.54 18.59 -11.29
N GLN A 791 14.61 19.73 -11.99
CA GLN A 791 15.50 19.88 -13.15
C GLN A 791 16.98 19.81 -12.75
N LEU A 792 17.37 20.37 -11.60
CA LEU A 792 18.72 20.28 -11.06
C LEU A 792 19.16 18.81 -10.90
N LEU A 793 18.27 17.95 -10.38
CA LEU A 793 18.51 16.50 -10.27
C LEU A 793 18.72 15.81 -11.62
N LYS A 794 18.13 16.34 -12.71
CA LYS A 794 18.29 15.81 -14.07
C LYS A 794 19.49 16.38 -14.81
N LEU A 795 19.79 17.66 -14.60
CA LEU A 795 20.91 18.36 -15.25
C LEU A 795 22.25 17.72 -14.89
N TRP A 796 22.36 17.20 -13.67
CA TRP A 796 23.52 16.44 -13.19
C TRP A 796 23.73 15.10 -13.91
N LEU A 797 22.67 14.46 -14.43
CA LEU A 797 22.76 13.13 -15.02
C LEU A 797 23.53 13.16 -16.36
N ALA A 798 23.32 14.19 -17.17
CA ALA A 798 23.90 14.31 -18.51
C ALA A 798 25.45 14.36 -18.57
N PRO A 799 26.17 15.06 -17.66
CA PRO A 799 27.63 15.06 -17.67
C PRO A 799 28.27 13.84 -16.99
N HIS A 800 27.59 13.19 -16.03
CA HIS A 800 28.16 12.08 -15.25
C HIS A 800 27.81 10.69 -15.80
N VAL A 801 26.70 10.61 -16.54
CA VAL A 801 26.24 9.43 -17.25
C VAL A 801 25.95 9.92 -18.65
N VAL A 802 26.89 9.78 -19.58
CA VAL A 802 26.53 9.83 -21.00
C VAL A 802 25.38 8.83 -21.15
N ALA A 803 24.17 9.37 -21.36
CA ALA A 803 22.90 8.77 -20.97
C ALA A 803 22.52 7.56 -21.80
#